data_AF-A0A2E8LZU5-F1
#
_entry.id   AF-A0A2E8LZU5-F1
#
_cell.length_a   1.000
_cell.length_b   1.000
_cell.length_c   1.000
_cell.angle_alpha   90.00
_cell.angle_beta   90.00
_cell.angle_gamma   90.00
#
_symmetry.space_group_name_H-M   'P 1'
#
loop_
_entity.id
_entity.type
_entity.pdbx_description
1 polymer ?
#
loop_
_entity_poly.entity_id
_entity_poly.type
_entity_poly.pdbx_seq_one_letter_code
_entity_poly.pdbx_strand_id
1 'polypeptide(L)'
;MAAPPDERPYVPGEPVEENFEEFAQLFLENHCFDCHDDTTTEGDLSLIGLGPVDESNASVWKSIWAQVSLQEMPPPKKVRPEVVERLRFSDWIVSELRRVMKDKGGFRAHLDPHKGNFLSHDLLFGPLPEGIQLMPTASPARLWRVTPQEHITRLNELINIEPDYDPGKPGRRTRGDVVPTNHGGELKLYFGTDRILRWEGGTVAYATAVKSVPVVLSSARKHGLENYPGFYSVNSAEATQILGKARDILRYMAYGPMSLVGFPEQITDDPKTYDKVKPKGDLRGLPSAIVYSTKVARPLTPVHELMKEPGVDEARLRAAVDFLFEALTFRPPTSEESREYLQIVTNAIKKVGKENGVFMGLSAIFLDRDALFRPELVAMGTPESDGRTRLQDWELGLAVNHALRYIQPDELLRAAVLEGRMRTRGDVKREVGRVLADDSIRKPRILRFFRDFFDHDLGGYICKDSRALGETGASNRGTAHYGAMFEATASTDRLIELILQEDKEVLRNLLTTNRVVATRKDEVYFGKWRSQAERNAAADLEKNAFEKIQKEAQALVKALEKEIAPLEESSKANPEDKRLKQSLGKKRKDLTAAKKRADAKRKPTNNKVDPAKLLGPKILARVSRPSFGGGSMKPERILATVPKGQRRGLLTHPSWLVSHSDAMDNHAILRGRWIRERLLGGGIPDVPITVDAQLPDEPRTTLR
;
A
#
# COMPACT_ATOMS: atom_id res chain seq x y z
N MET A 1 -44.86 -12.90 -29.44
CA MET A 1 -45.82 -12.95 -28.31
C MET A 1 -45.00 -13.19 -27.07
N ALA A 2 -45.04 -12.28 -26.09
CA ALA A 2 -44.35 -12.45 -24.81
C ALA A 2 -45.06 -13.54 -24.00
N ALA A 3 -44.28 -14.37 -23.29
CA ALA A 3 -44.81 -15.34 -22.34
C ALA A 3 -45.63 -14.62 -21.24
N PRO A 4 -46.64 -15.26 -20.63
CA PRO A 4 -47.36 -14.70 -19.49
C PRO A 4 -46.40 -14.28 -18.37
N PRO A 5 -46.75 -13.27 -17.55
CA PRO A 5 -45.85 -12.67 -16.56
C PRO A 5 -45.29 -13.66 -15.51
N ASP A 6 -45.96 -14.79 -15.27
CA ASP A 6 -45.49 -15.87 -14.37
C ASP A 6 -44.44 -16.82 -14.98
N GLU A 7 -44.13 -16.70 -16.27
CA GLU A 7 -43.12 -17.54 -16.95
C GLU A 7 -41.84 -16.78 -17.33
N ARG A 8 -41.76 -15.46 -17.02
CA ARG A 8 -40.56 -14.69 -17.33
C ARG A 8 -39.46 -15.05 -16.33
N PRO A 9 -38.27 -15.48 -16.79
CA PRO A 9 -37.17 -15.75 -15.87
C PRO A 9 -36.81 -14.47 -15.10
N TYR A 10 -36.58 -14.64 -13.80
CA TYR A 10 -36.15 -13.56 -12.92
C TYR A 10 -34.76 -13.09 -13.32
N VAL A 11 -34.59 -11.76 -13.37
CA VAL A 11 -33.33 -11.10 -13.68
C VAL A 11 -32.84 -10.38 -12.43
N PRO A 12 -31.83 -10.93 -11.72
CA PRO A 12 -31.32 -10.31 -10.49
C PRO A 12 -30.87 -8.86 -10.71
N GLY A 13 -31.28 -7.98 -9.80
CA GLY A 13 -31.00 -6.54 -9.84
C GLY A 13 -31.97 -5.69 -10.67
N GLU A 14 -32.99 -6.29 -11.32
CA GLU A 14 -34.14 -5.51 -11.82
C GLU A 14 -34.97 -4.97 -10.64
N PRO A 15 -35.55 -3.75 -10.73
CA PRO A 15 -36.45 -3.24 -9.70
C PRO A 15 -37.65 -4.17 -9.51
N VAL A 16 -37.97 -4.48 -8.26
CA VAL A 16 -39.16 -5.26 -7.88
C VAL A 16 -40.27 -4.28 -7.51
N GLU A 17 -41.29 -4.15 -8.36
CA GLU A 17 -42.42 -3.22 -8.19
C GLU A 17 -43.59 -3.82 -7.39
N GLU A 18 -43.28 -4.56 -6.33
CA GLU A 18 -44.29 -5.16 -5.43
C GLU A 18 -44.44 -4.36 -4.14
N ASN A 19 -45.63 -4.38 -3.56
CA ASN A 19 -45.91 -3.63 -2.32
C ASN A 19 -45.58 -4.47 -1.06
N PHE A 20 -45.60 -3.82 0.11
CA PHE A 20 -45.21 -4.48 1.35
C PHE A 20 -46.20 -5.58 1.74
N GLU A 21 -47.50 -5.29 1.68
CA GLU A 21 -48.58 -6.15 2.16
C GLU A 21 -48.72 -7.44 1.33
N GLU A 22 -48.57 -7.35 0.00
CA GLU A 22 -48.78 -8.49 -0.91
C GLU A 22 -47.54 -9.38 -1.05
N PHE A 23 -46.34 -8.83 -0.79
CA PHE A 23 -45.08 -9.54 -1.08
C PHE A 23 -44.18 -9.69 0.16
N ALA A 24 -43.77 -8.57 0.76
CA ALA A 24 -42.78 -8.61 1.83
C ALA A 24 -43.35 -9.20 3.11
N GLN A 25 -44.60 -8.85 3.47
CA GLN A 25 -45.28 -9.40 4.63
C GLN A 25 -45.48 -10.91 4.49
N LEU A 26 -45.92 -11.38 3.32
CA LEU A 26 -46.09 -12.81 3.06
C LEU A 26 -44.77 -13.58 3.18
N PHE A 27 -43.65 -13.01 2.73
CA PHE A 27 -42.34 -13.62 2.92
C PHE A 27 -41.97 -13.74 4.41
N LEU A 28 -42.22 -12.68 5.21
CA LEU A 28 -41.97 -12.70 6.65
C LEU A 28 -42.84 -13.73 7.38
N GLU A 29 -44.12 -13.84 7.00
CA GLU A 29 -45.06 -14.83 7.55
C GLU A 29 -44.59 -16.26 7.28
N ASN A 30 -44.15 -16.55 6.06
CA ASN A 30 -43.76 -17.91 5.66
C ASN A 30 -42.39 -18.34 6.19
N HIS A 31 -41.46 -17.39 6.37
CA HIS A 31 -40.05 -17.73 6.60
C HIS A 31 -39.45 -17.15 7.89
N CYS A 32 -40.09 -16.18 8.56
CA CYS A 32 -39.49 -15.45 9.68
C CYS A 32 -40.28 -15.51 10.99
N PHE A 33 -41.62 -15.44 10.94
CA PHE A 33 -42.44 -15.28 12.14
C PHE A 33 -42.41 -16.48 13.10
N ASP A 34 -42.14 -17.70 12.61
CA ASP A 34 -41.96 -18.89 13.44
C ASP A 34 -40.90 -18.74 14.55
N CYS A 35 -39.90 -17.87 14.35
CA CYS A 35 -38.80 -17.64 15.30
C CYS A 35 -38.73 -16.20 15.79
N HIS A 36 -39.24 -15.23 15.03
CA HIS A 36 -39.17 -13.80 15.31
C HIS A 36 -40.55 -13.18 15.55
N ASP A 37 -41.38 -13.84 16.34
CA ASP A 37 -42.64 -13.30 16.85
C ASP A 37 -42.47 -12.65 18.24
N ASP A 38 -43.56 -12.14 18.81
CA ASP A 38 -43.58 -11.51 20.14
C ASP A 38 -43.40 -12.52 21.30
N THR A 39 -43.42 -13.82 21.02
CA THR A 39 -43.34 -14.87 22.05
C THR A 39 -41.97 -15.56 22.08
N THR A 40 -41.46 -15.96 20.92
CA THR A 40 -40.20 -16.69 20.75
C THR A 40 -39.02 -15.73 20.75
N THR A 41 -39.14 -14.61 20.01
CA THR A 41 -38.18 -13.50 19.96
C THR A 41 -36.71 -13.98 19.81
N GLU A 42 -36.41 -14.94 18.92
CA GLU A 42 -35.04 -15.43 18.75
C GLU A 42 -34.09 -14.28 18.38
N GLY A 43 -32.91 -14.23 19.03
CA GLY A 43 -31.94 -13.16 18.82
C GLY A 43 -32.40 -11.78 19.30
N ASP A 44 -33.36 -11.72 20.24
CA ASP A 44 -33.94 -10.51 20.81
C ASP A 44 -34.60 -9.59 19.76
N LEU A 45 -35.22 -10.19 18.73
CA LEU A 45 -35.89 -9.48 17.64
C LEU A 45 -37.29 -10.04 17.37
N SER A 46 -38.31 -9.18 17.46
CA SER A 46 -39.67 -9.43 16.95
C SER A 46 -39.89 -8.65 15.65
N LEU A 47 -40.54 -9.29 14.67
CA LEU A 47 -40.87 -8.73 13.36
C LEU A 47 -42.37 -8.48 13.16
N ILE A 48 -43.23 -8.82 14.13
CA ILE A 48 -44.71 -8.70 14.01
C ILE A 48 -45.15 -7.25 13.81
N GLY A 49 -44.43 -6.29 14.40
CA GLY A 49 -44.69 -4.86 14.24
C GLY A 49 -43.92 -4.18 13.09
N LEU A 50 -43.17 -4.94 12.28
CA LEU A 50 -42.36 -4.37 11.22
C LEU A 50 -43.22 -4.01 10.00
N GLY A 51 -43.37 -2.72 9.71
CA GLY A 51 -44.07 -2.21 8.53
C GLY A 51 -43.18 -1.98 7.31
N PRO A 52 -43.70 -1.28 6.28
CA PRO A 52 -42.94 -0.89 5.10
C PRO A 52 -41.65 -0.14 5.45
N VAL A 53 -40.66 -0.18 4.56
CA VAL A 53 -39.38 0.50 4.81
C VAL A 53 -39.58 2.01 5.00
N ASP A 54 -39.07 2.54 6.11
CA ASP A 54 -39.03 3.94 6.45
C ASP A 54 -37.70 4.30 7.15
N GLU A 55 -37.55 5.56 7.58
CA GLU A 55 -36.31 6.03 8.22
C GLU A 55 -36.05 5.40 9.59
N SER A 56 -37.12 5.12 10.33
CA SER A 56 -37.07 4.62 11.71
C SER A 56 -36.73 3.13 11.76
N ASN A 57 -37.15 2.37 10.74
CA ASN A 57 -36.93 0.92 10.66
C ASN A 57 -35.85 0.49 9.65
N ALA A 58 -35.22 1.42 8.93
CA ALA A 58 -34.20 1.12 7.91
C ALA A 58 -33.04 0.26 8.44
N SER A 59 -32.68 0.36 9.72
CA SER A 59 -31.63 -0.47 10.33
C SER A 59 -32.05 -1.95 10.43
N VAL A 60 -33.31 -2.22 10.79
CA VAL A 60 -33.88 -3.57 10.87
C VAL A 60 -33.94 -4.20 9.48
N TRP A 61 -34.47 -3.46 8.48
CA TRP A 61 -34.51 -3.94 7.10
C TRP A 61 -33.12 -4.19 6.50
N LYS A 62 -32.10 -3.38 6.83
CA LYS A 62 -30.70 -3.65 6.46
C LYS A 62 -30.19 -4.96 7.07
N SER A 63 -30.56 -5.25 8.32
CA SER A 63 -30.20 -6.50 8.99
C SER A 63 -30.86 -7.70 8.30
N ILE A 64 -32.17 -7.64 8.04
CA ILE A 64 -32.92 -8.68 7.32
C ILE A 64 -32.29 -8.93 5.95
N TRP A 65 -32.05 -7.88 5.17
CA TRP A 65 -31.37 -7.99 3.87
C TRP A 65 -30.02 -8.70 3.98
N ALA A 66 -29.20 -8.36 4.99
CA ALA A 66 -27.91 -8.99 5.18
C ALA A 66 -28.03 -10.49 5.53
N GLN A 67 -28.90 -10.85 6.47
CA GLN A 67 -29.10 -12.25 6.89
C GLN A 67 -29.66 -13.12 5.78
N VAL A 68 -30.65 -12.62 5.03
CA VAL A 68 -31.26 -13.32 3.90
C VAL A 68 -30.28 -13.45 2.72
N SER A 69 -29.57 -12.37 2.38
CA SER A 69 -28.56 -12.38 1.31
C SER A 69 -27.43 -13.37 1.59
N LEU A 70 -27.05 -13.53 2.86
CA LEU A 70 -26.02 -14.48 3.31
C LEU A 70 -26.53 -15.91 3.50
N GLN A 71 -27.83 -16.15 3.35
CA GLN A 71 -28.47 -17.46 3.60
C GLN A 71 -28.25 -17.97 5.03
N GLU A 72 -28.06 -17.06 5.98
CA GLU A 72 -28.00 -17.38 7.41
C GLU A 72 -29.42 -17.55 7.97
N MET A 73 -30.37 -16.75 7.44
CA MET A 73 -31.80 -16.88 7.73
C MET A 73 -32.61 -17.26 6.48
N PRO A 74 -33.58 -18.20 6.60
CA PRO A 74 -33.86 -19.05 7.76
C PRO A 74 -32.70 -20.02 8.10
N PRO A 75 -32.54 -20.43 9.37
CA PRO A 75 -31.43 -21.28 9.79
C PRO A 75 -31.49 -22.65 9.07
N PRO A 76 -30.37 -23.38 8.94
CA PRO A 76 -30.30 -24.63 8.15
C PRO A 76 -31.31 -25.72 8.54
N LYS A 77 -31.88 -25.66 9.75
CA LYS A 77 -32.87 -26.61 10.27
C LYS A 77 -34.32 -26.26 9.91
N LYS A 78 -34.58 -25.09 9.34
CA LYS A 78 -35.90 -24.61 8.92
C LYS A 78 -36.04 -24.72 7.40
N VAL A 79 -37.27 -24.66 6.92
CA VAL A 79 -37.54 -24.58 5.47
C VAL A 79 -36.93 -23.28 4.95
N ARG A 80 -36.17 -23.37 3.85
CA ARG A 80 -35.52 -22.22 3.24
C ARG A 80 -36.27 -21.80 1.98
N PRO A 81 -36.35 -20.49 1.68
CA PRO A 81 -36.96 -20.01 0.46
C PRO A 81 -36.19 -20.50 -0.76
N GLU A 82 -36.90 -20.66 -1.86
CA GLU A 82 -36.30 -20.99 -3.15
C GLU A 82 -35.39 -19.85 -3.64
N VAL A 83 -34.45 -20.16 -4.53
CA VAL A 83 -33.41 -19.18 -4.93
C VAL A 83 -34.01 -17.90 -5.53
N VAL A 84 -34.99 -18.04 -6.42
CA VAL A 84 -35.66 -16.91 -7.08
C VAL A 84 -36.44 -16.06 -6.07
N GLU A 85 -37.23 -16.71 -5.20
CA GLU A 85 -38.02 -16.05 -4.15
C GLU A 85 -37.10 -15.22 -3.22
N ARG A 86 -36.00 -15.82 -2.74
CA ARG A 86 -35.02 -15.16 -1.88
C ARG A 86 -34.36 -13.95 -2.55
N LEU A 87 -33.96 -14.09 -3.82
CA LEU A 87 -33.31 -13.01 -4.57
C LEU A 87 -34.29 -11.86 -4.83
N ARG A 88 -35.54 -12.16 -5.21
CA ARG A 88 -36.61 -11.17 -5.36
C ARG A 88 -36.84 -10.39 -4.08
N PHE A 89 -36.98 -11.08 -2.95
CA PHE A 89 -37.16 -10.43 -1.65
C PHE A 89 -35.96 -9.53 -1.28
N SER A 90 -34.75 -10.00 -1.55
CA SER A 90 -33.53 -9.23 -1.28
C SER A 90 -33.44 -7.96 -2.14
N ASP A 91 -33.76 -8.06 -3.44
CA ASP A 91 -33.75 -6.94 -4.38
C ASP A 91 -34.90 -5.95 -4.12
N TRP A 92 -36.05 -6.42 -3.62
CA TRP A 92 -37.13 -5.57 -3.12
C TRP A 92 -36.67 -4.72 -1.93
N ILE A 93 -36.04 -5.32 -0.91
CA ILE A 93 -35.51 -4.56 0.24
C ILE A 93 -34.50 -3.51 -0.23
N VAL A 94 -33.61 -3.86 -1.15
CA VAL A 94 -32.63 -2.93 -1.72
C VAL A 94 -33.32 -1.75 -2.42
N SER A 95 -34.37 -2.01 -3.20
CA SER A 95 -35.14 -1.00 -3.94
C SER A 95 -35.80 -0.01 -2.98
N GLU A 96 -36.46 -0.52 -1.94
CA GLU A 96 -37.12 0.29 -0.93
C GLU A 96 -36.13 1.10 -0.08
N LEU A 97 -35.03 0.49 0.37
CA LEU A 97 -33.97 1.20 1.07
C LEU A 97 -33.36 2.31 0.20
N ARG A 98 -33.16 2.08 -1.11
CA ARG A 98 -32.65 3.11 -2.02
C ARG A 98 -33.64 4.26 -2.19
N ARG A 99 -34.94 3.96 -2.29
CA ARG A 99 -36.01 4.95 -2.42
C ARG A 99 -36.10 5.84 -1.19
N VAL A 100 -36.21 5.22 -0.01
CA VAL A 100 -36.41 5.91 1.28
C VAL A 100 -35.17 6.69 1.73
N MET A 101 -33.98 6.15 1.48
CA MET A 101 -32.71 6.74 1.93
C MET A 101 -32.10 7.72 0.93
N LYS A 102 -32.70 7.94 -0.26
CA LYS A 102 -32.09 8.71 -1.37
C LYS A 102 -31.44 10.03 -0.93
N ASP A 103 -32.15 10.81 -0.12
CA ASP A 103 -31.71 12.13 0.36
C ASP A 103 -31.15 12.11 1.79
N LYS A 104 -30.95 10.92 2.36
CA LYS A 104 -30.54 10.66 3.75
C LYS A 104 -29.22 9.88 3.83
N GLY A 105 -28.32 10.19 2.90
CA GLY A 105 -27.04 9.49 2.72
C GLY A 105 -27.08 8.29 1.78
N GLY A 106 -28.27 7.87 1.31
CA GLY A 106 -28.45 6.78 0.37
C GLY A 106 -28.23 5.39 0.95
N PHE A 107 -28.59 4.36 0.17
CA PHE A 107 -28.24 2.98 0.46
C PHE A 107 -27.41 2.39 -0.67
N ARG A 108 -26.15 2.05 -0.39
CA ARG A 108 -25.18 1.56 -1.38
C ARG A 108 -24.41 0.31 -0.93
N ALA A 109 -24.81 -0.31 0.19
CA ALA A 109 -24.09 -1.46 0.75
C ALA A 109 -24.06 -2.66 -0.20
N HIS A 110 -25.13 -2.86 -0.99
CA HIS A 110 -25.21 -3.90 -2.03
C HIS A 110 -24.23 -3.67 -3.21
N LEU A 111 -23.71 -2.45 -3.40
CA LEU A 111 -22.75 -2.11 -4.46
C LEU A 111 -21.29 -2.31 -4.02
N ASP A 112 -21.07 -2.73 -2.78
CA ASP A 112 -19.73 -2.97 -2.25
C ASP A 112 -19.12 -4.23 -2.88
N PRO A 113 -17.94 -4.17 -3.54
CA PRO A 113 -17.27 -5.33 -4.11
C PRO A 113 -17.01 -6.46 -3.10
N HIS A 114 -16.90 -6.18 -1.80
CA HIS A 114 -16.80 -7.25 -0.79
C HIS A 114 -18.03 -8.15 -0.78
N LYS A 115 -19.21 -7.63 -1.12
CA LYS A 115 -20.44 -8.42 -1.22
C LYS A 115 -20.41 -9.37 -2.43
N GLY A 116 -19.55 -9.11 -3.42
CA GLY A 116 -19.32 -10.06 -4.52
C GLY A 116 -18.81 -11.42 -4.04
N ASN A 117 -18.06 -11.46 -2.93
CA ASN A 117 -17.62 -12.72 -2.31
C ASN A 117 -18.74 -13.47 -1.61
N PHE A 118 -19.92 -12.88 -1.43
CA PHE A 118 -21.06 -13.54 -0.78
C PHE A 118 -21.91 -14.34 -1.77
N LEU A 119 -21.66 -14.16 -3.07
CA LEU A 119 -22.28 -14.98 -4.09
C LEU A 119 -21.70 -16.40 -4.02
N SER A 120 -22.59 -17.39 -4.03
CA SER A 120 -22.17 -18.79 -4.11
C SER A 120 -21.32 -18.99 -5.37
N HIS A 121 -20.18 -19.66 -5.23
CA HIS A 121 -19.29 -19.95 -6.36
C HIS A 121 -19.96 -20.86 -7.40
N ASP A 122 -20.90 -21.72 -6.97
CA ASP A 122 -21.69 -22.55 -7.89
C ASP A 122 -22.59 -21.71 -8.80
N LEU A 123 -23.04 -20.52 -8.34
CA LEU A 123 -23.77 -19.58 -9.20
C LEU A 123 -22.86 -18.84 -10.18
N LEU A 124 -21.56 -18.73 -9.87
CA LEU A 124 -20.58 -18.04 -10.72
C LEU A 124 -19.96 -18.97 -11.77
N PHE A 125 -19.74 -20.24 -11.42
CA PHE A 125 -18.98 -21.19 -12.22
C PHE A 125 -19.78 -22.44 -12.62
N GLY A 126 -20.98 -22.63 -12.07
CA GLY A 126 -21.89 -23.73 -12.39
C GLY A 126 -23.08 -23.30 -13.27
N PRO A 127 -24.03 -24.21 -13.53
CA PRO A 127 -25.27 -23.88 -14.22
C PRO A 127 -26.13 -22.94 -13.37
N LEU A 128 -26.78 -21.97 -14.02
CA LEU A 128 -27.74 -21.10 -13.34
C LEU A 128 -28.96 -21.91 -12.87
N PRO A 129 -29.52 -21.60 -11.69
CA PRO A 129 -30.80 -22.15 -11.25
C PRO A 129 -31.91 -21.91 -12.28
N GLU A 130 -32.88 -22.82 -12.32
CA GLU A 130 -34.05 -22.68 -13.16
C GLU A 130 -34.81 -21.38 -12.84
N GLY A 131 -35.32 -20.72 -13.88
CA GLY A 131 -36.02 -19.44 -13.73
C GLY A 131 -35.12 -18.22 -13.51
N ILE A 132 -33.78 -18.34 -13.56
CA ILE A 132 -32.86 -17.19 -13.51
C ILE A 132 -32.27 -16.89 -14.88
N GLN A 133 -32.31 -15.62 -15.27
CA GLN A 133 -31.60 -15.09 -16.43
C GLN A 133 -30.68 -13.95 -16.00
N LEU A 134 -29.38 -14.08 -16.28
CA LEU A 134 -28.45 -12.97 -16.04
C LEU A 134 -28.50 -11.95 -17.18
N MET A 135 -28.48 -10.67 -16.84
CA MET A 135 -28.15 -9.64 -17.81
C MET A 135 -26.71 -9.81 -18.31
N PRO A 136 -26.41 -9.45 -19.56
CA PRO A 136 -25.04 -9.30 -20.01
C PRO A 136 -24.24 -8.39 -19.05
N THR A 137 -23.08 -8.86 -18.60
CA THR A 137 -22.31 -8.16 -17.59
C THR A 137 -21.88 -6.76 -18.07
N ALA A 138 -22.19 -5.76 -17.27
CA ALA A 138 -21.83 -4.37 -17.47
C ALA A 138 -21.70 -3.66 -16.13
N SER A 139 -21.12 -2.47 -16.16
CA SER A 139 -21.07 -1.58 -15.02
C SER A 139 -21.71 -0.24 -15.37
N PRO A 140 -22.36 0.42 -14.41
CA PRO A 140 -22.87 1.78 -14.63
C PRO A 140 -21.72 2.76 -14.87
N ALA A 141 -22.05 3.90 -15.49
CA ALA A 141 -21.15 5.03 -15.59
C ALA A 141 -20.67 5.45 -14.19
N ARG A 142 -19.38 5.74 -14.05
CA ARG A 142 -18.75 5.93 -12.74
C ARG A 142 -17.45 6.72 -12.84
N LEU A 143 -17.04 7.24 -11.69
CA LEU A 143 -15.73 7.85 -11.50
C LEU A 143 -14.93 7.00 -10.52
N TRP A 144 -13.71 6.64 -10.91
CA TRP A 144 -12.80 5.93 -10.02
C TRP A 144 -11.85 6.91 -9.38
N ARG A 145 -11.94 7.09 -8.06
CA ARG A 145 -10.95 7.92 -7.37
C ARG A 145 -9.56 7.30 -7.52
N VAL A 146 -8.59 8.10 -7.93
CA VAL A 146 -7.20 7.67 -8.03
C VAL A 146 -6.70 7.29 -6.63
N THR A 147 -6.05 6.12 -6.49
CA THR A 147 -5.59 5.68 -5.16
C THR A 147 -4.48 6.58 -4.62
N PRO A 148 -4.29 6.61 -3.29
CA PRO A 148 -3.20 7.36 -2.67
C PRO A 148 -1.82 7.03 -3.28
N GLN A 149 -1.55 5.73 -3.53
CA GLN A 149 -0.30 5.23 -4.09
C GLN A 149 -0.15 5.58 -5.57
N GLU A 150 -1.24 5.55 -6.34
CA GLU A 150 -1.20 5.97 -7.74
C GLU A 150 -0.91 7.46 -7.83
N HIS A 151 -1.73 8.28 -7.17
CA HIS A 151 -1.62 9.74 -7.19
C HIS A 151 -0.23 10.22 -6.83
N ILE A 152 0.35 9.70 -5.73
CA ILE A 152 1.70 10.07 -5.32
C ILE A 152 2.77 9.60 -6.33
N THR A 153 2.57 8.46 -7.00
CA THR A 153 3.48 7.97 -8.05
C THR A 153 3.44 8.86 -9.30
N ARG A 154 2.25 9.33 -9.69
CA ARG A 154 2.11 10.32 -10.78
C ARG A 154 2.88 11.60 -10.48
N LEU A 155 2.68 12.13 -9.27
CA LEU A 155 3.35 13.35 -8.83
C LEU A 155 4.87 13.18 -8.71
N ASN A 156 5.35 11.97 -8.39
CA ASN A 156 6.78 11.67 -8.35
C ASN A 156 7.44 11.86 -9.72
N GLU A 157 6.77 11.51 -10.82
CA GLU A 157 7.28 11.65 -12.20
C GLU A 157 7.54 13.11 -12.60
N LEU A 158 6.87 14.06 -11.94
CA LEU A 158 7.08 15.49 -12.19
C LEU A 158 8.39 16.02 -11.59
N ILE A 159 8.91 15.36 -10.56
CA ILE A 159 10.01 15.89 -9.73
C ILE A 159 11.21 14.96 -9.62
N ASN A 160 11.08 13.66 -9.89
CA ASN A 160 12.13 12.66 -9.75
C ASN A 160 12.26 11.82 -11.02
N ILE A 161 13.50 11.59 -11.47
CA ILE A 161 13.80 10.63 -12.53
C ILE A 161 14.12 9.27 -11.90
N GLU A 162 13.39 8.24 -12.29
CA GLU A 162 13.63 6.85 -11.94
C GLU A 162 14.22 6.06 -13.10
N PRO A 163 15.13 5.08 -12.87
CA PRO A 163 15.64 4.23 -13.94
C PRO A 163 14.51 3.41 -14.55
N ASP A 164 14.58 3.17 -15.85
CA ASP A 164 13.67 2.25 -16.54
C ASP A 164 13.73 0.84 -15.95
N TYR A 165 12.68 0.06 -16.22
CA TYR A 165 12.56 -1.28 -15.68
C TYR A 165 13.52 -2.22 -16.38
N ASP A 166 14.32 -2.92 -15.58
CA ASP A 166 15.28 -3.93 -16.03
C ASP A 166 14.71 -5.32 -15.68
N PRO A 167 14.19 -6.09 -16.66
CA PRO A 167 13.69 -7.44 -16.44
C PRO A 167 14.74 -8.40 -15.87
N GLY A 168 16.04 -8.14 -16.10
CA GLY A 168 17.15 -8.89 -15.52
C GLY A 168 17.40 -8.60 -14.05
N LYS A 169 16.82 -7.51 -13.52
CA LYS A 169 16.91 -7.09 -12.10
C LYS A 169 15.53 -6.71 -11.56
N PRO A 170 14.54 -7.62 -11.57
CA PRO A 170 13.16 -7.30 -11.25
C PRO A 170 13.00 -6.81 -9.81
N GLY A 171 13.86 -7.23 -8.89
CA GLY A 171 13.87 -6.77 -7.51
C GLY A 171 14.42 -5.36 -7.29
N ARG A 172 14.87 -4.64 -8.32
CA ARG A 172 15.36 -3.26 -8.19
C ARG A 172 14.21 -2.28 -8.40
N ARG A 173 14.13 -1.25 -7.55
CA ARG A 173 13.16 -0.15 -7.73
C ARG A 173 13.38 0.53 -9.08
N THR A 174 12.28 0.81 -9.77
CA THR A 174 12.25 1.39 -11.11
C THR A 174 11.16 2.44 -11.26
N ARG A 175 11.16 3.13 -12.41
CA ARG A 175 10.09 3.99 -12.89
C ARG A 175 8.74 3.25 -12.92
N GLY A 176 7.71 3.91 -12.41
CA GLY A 176 6.36 3.34 -12.30
C GLY A 176 6.12 2.40 -11.12
N ASP A 177 7.15 2.04 -10.33
CA ASP A 177 6.90 1.45 -9.00
C ASP A 177 6.21 2.45 -8.08
N VAL A 178 5.42 1.93 -7.13
CA VAL A 178 4.85 2.75 -6.06
C VAL A 178 5.94 3.53 -5.34
N VAL A 179 5.64 4.76 -4.92
CA VAL A 179 6.45 5.43 -3.90
C VAL A 179 6.33 4.62 -2.61
N PRO A 180 7.40 3.98 -2.14
CA PRO A 180 7.35 3.16 -0.94
C PRO A 180 7.28 4.05 0.29
N THR A 181 6.74 3.48 1.36
CA THR A 181 6.66 4.13 2.65
C THR A 181 8.04 4.26 3.26
N ASN A 182 8.25 5.32 4.02
CA ASN A 182 9.52 5.52 4.71
C ASN A 182 9.65 4.57 5.92
N HIS A 183 10.79 4.61 6.60
CA HIS A 183 11.05 3.77 7.78
C HIS A 183 10.08 4.00 8.96
N GLY A 184 9.36 5.12 8.98
CA GLY A 184 8.29 5.44 9.92
C GLY A 184 6.89 5.15 9.38
N GLY A 185 6.77 4.48 8.23
CA GLY A 185 5.50 4.12 7.59
C GLY A 185 4.83 5.24 6.79
N GLU A 186 5.41 6.44 6.74
CA GLU A 186 4.74 7.56 6.09
C GLU A 186 4.91 7.48 4.56
N LEU A 187 3.81 7.70 3.84
CA LEU A 187 3.79 7.82 2.39
C LEU A 187 4.03 9.30 2.00
N LYS A 188 5.28 9.62 1.63
CA LYS A 188 5.74 10.98 1.33
C LYS A 188 6.54 11.06 0.03
N LEU A 189 6.38 12.17 -0.69
CA LEU A 189 7.27 12.59 -1.77
C LEU A 189 8.40 13.43 -1.20
N TYR A 190 9.62 13.09 -1.58
CA TYR A 190 10.81 13.83 -1.17
C TYR A 190 11.39 14.59 -2.36
N PHE A 191 11.84 15.81 -2.10
CA PHE A 191 12.30 16.75 -3.12
C PHE A 191 13.84 16.78 -3.13
N GLY A 192 14.46 16.43 -4.25
CA GLY A 192 15.91 16.59 -4.46
C GLY A 192 16.82 15.70 -3.61
N THR A 193 16.30 14.58 -3.09
CA THR A 193 17.10 13.63 -2.27
C THR A 193 18.26 13.00 -3.03
N ASP A 194 18.09 12.83 -4.34
CA ASP A 194 19.08 12.31 -5.30
C ASP A 194 20.31 13.21 -5.46
N ARG A 195 20.20 14.48 -5.09
CA ARG A 195 21.29 15.45 -5.16
C ARG A 195 22.05 15.62 -3.86
N ILE A 196 21.57 15.06 -2.74
CA ILE A 196 22.17 15.31 -1.42
C ILE A 196 23.53 14.62 -1.31
N LEU A 197 24.58 15.43 -1.11
CA LEU A 197 25.95 14.95 -0.89
C LEU A 197 26.29 14.84 0.61
N ARG A 198 25.77 15.76 1.41
CA ARG A 198 26.02 15.84 2.86
C ARG A 198 24.81 16.45 3.58
N TRP A 199 24.63 16.07 4.83
CA TRP A 199 23.72 16.75 5.77
C TRP A 199 24.37 16.86 7.15
N GLU A 200 23.82 17.73 8.01
CA GLU A 200 24.23 17.87 9.40
C GLU A 200 23.21 17.25 10.37
N GLY A 201 23.69 16.47 11.33
CA GLY A 201 22.87 15.80 12.33
C GLY A 201 22.49 14.34 11.98
N GLY A 202 21.68 13.74 12.84
CA GLY A 202 21.20 12.37 12.69
C GLY A 202 19.97 12.26 11.77
N THR A 203 19.37 11.07 11.71
CA THR A 203 18.22 10.77 10.85
C THR A 203 17.03 11.72 11.05
N VAL A 204 16.75 12.13 12.30
CA VAL A 204 15.64 13.07 12.60
C VAL A 204 15.91 14.45 12.00
N ALA A 205 17.14 14.97 12.17
CA ALA A 205 17.53 16.25 11.60
C ALA A 205 17.46 16.22 10.06
N TYR A 206 17.89 15.12 9.45
CA TYR A 206 17.73 14.93 8.00
C TYR A 206 16.25 14.97 7.58
N ALA A 207 15.38 14.25 8.30
CA ALA A 207 13.96 14.16 7.99
C ALA A 207 13.26 15.53 8.01
N THR A 208 13.65 16.39 8.95
CA THR A 208 13.10 17.74 9.09
C THR A 208 13.67 18.70 8.03
N ALA A 209 14.96 18.54 7.68
CA ALA A 209 15.64 19.42 6.74
C ALA A 209 15.21 19.20 5.28
N VAL A 210 14.94 17.94 4.89
CA VAL A 210 14.54 17.61 3.52
C VAL A 210 13.07 17.96 3.30
N LYS A 211 12.80 18.84 2.33
CA LYS A 211 11.44 19.16 1.92
C LYS A 211 10.75 17.88 1.44
N SER A 212 9.58 17.61 2.01
CA SER A 212 8.71 16.51 1.62
C SER A 212 7.24 16.92 1.70
N VAL A 213 6.38 16.19 0.98
CA VAL A 213 4.93 16.32 1.09
C VAL A 213 4.29 14.95 1.28
N PRO A 214 3.36 14.78 2.24
CA PRO A 214 2.66 13.51 2.41
C PRO A 214 1.66 13.26 1.26
N VAL A 215 1.10 12.07 1.17
CA VAL A 215 -0.09 11.83 0.34
C VAL A 215 -1.28 12.69 0.82
N VAL A 216 -2.17 13.12 -0.07
CA VAL A 216 -3.42 13.84 0.31
C VAL A 216 -4.63 12.92 0.22
N LEU A 217 -4.78 12.25 -0.93
CA LEU A 217 -5.99 11.50 -1.21
C LEU A 217 -6.14 10.40 -0.19
N SER A 218 -7.34 10.32 0.37
CA SER A 218 -7.75 9.28 1.29
C SER A 218 -8.31 8.07 0.53
N SER A 219 -8.17 6.89 1.12
CA SER A 219 -8.94 5.70 0.76
C SER A 219 -10.12 5.58 1.72
N ALA A 220 -11.26 5.09 1.24
CA ALA A 220 -12.42 4.79 2.08
C ALA A 220 -12.19 3.58 3.00
N ARG A 221 -11.15 2.76 2.73
CA ARG A 221 -10.84 1.53 3.47
C ARG A 221 -9.38 1.47 3.86
N LYS A 222 -9.14 0.83 5.01
CA LYS A 222 -7.80 0.49 5.50
C LYS A 222 -7.36 -0.93 5.11
N HIS A 223 -8.29 -1.78 4.70
CA HIS A 223 -8.11 -3.18 4.35
C HIS A 223 -8.84 -3.49 3.05
N GLY A 224 -8.37 -4.48 2.29
CA GLY A 224 -9.03 -4.88 1.06
C GLY A 224 -8.71 -4.01 -0.15
N LEU A 225 -9.54 -4.17 -1.18
CA LEU A 225 -9.44 -3.42 -2.43
C LEU A 225 -9.71 -1.93 -2.18
N GLU A 226 -8.68 -1.09 -2.36
CA GLU A 226 -8.77 0.36 -2.11
C GLU A 226 -9.34 1.16 -3.29
N ASN A 227 -9.38 0.58 -4.50
CA ASN A 227 -9.98 1.22 -5.66
C ASN A 227 -11.49 1.05 -5.63
N TYR A 228 -12.23 2.11 -5.30
CA TYR A 228 -13.69 2.06 -5.19
C TYR A 228 -14.36 3.12 -6.09
N PRO A 229 -15.38 2.74 -6.88
CA PRO A 229 -16.02 3.65 -7.82
C PRO A 229 -17.08 4.55 -7.17
N GLY A 230 -17.28 4.55 -5.85
CA GLY A 230 -18.34 5.31 -5.17
C GLY A 230 -17.88 6.43 -4.23
N PHE A 231 -16.61 6.81 -4.26
CA PHE A 231 -16.07 7.89 -3.45
C PHE A 231 -15.78 9.12 -4.32
N TYR A 232 -16.82 9.94 -4.54
CA TYR A 232 -16.85 10.96 -5.60
C TYR A 232 -16.49 12.39 -5.16
N SER A 233 -16.10 12.61 -3.91
CA SER A 233 -15.91 13.95 -3.37
C SER A 233 -14.48 14.20 -2.91
N VAL A 234 -13.97 15.40 -3.19
CA VAL A 234 -12.80 15.98 -2.55
C VAL A 234 -13.31 17.09 -1.65
N ASN A 235 -13.08 16.97 -0.34
CA ASN A 235 -13.55 17.98 0.60
C ASN A 235 -12.62 19.21 0.60
N SER A 236 -13.07 20.32 1.21
CA SER A 236 -12.31 21.59 1.22
C SER A 236 -10.92 21.48 1.85
N ALA A 237 -10.75 20.61 2.85
CA ALA A 237 -9.46 20.37 3.49
C ALA A 237 -8.49 19.61 2.56
N GLU A 238 -8.98 18.58 1.87
CA GLU A 238 -8.20 17.86 0.85
C GLU A 238 -7.82 18.79 -0.30
N ALA A 239 -8.77 19.60 -0.82
CA ALA A 239 -8.51 20.55 -1.90
C ALA A 239 -7.42 21.58 -1.54
N THR A 240 -7.50 22.14 -0.32
CA THR A 240 -6.49 23.09 0.18
C THR A 240 -5.10 22.44 0.27
N GLN A 241 -5.03 21.19 0.74
CA GLN A 241 -3.77 20.45 0.80
C GLN A 241 -3.22 20.12 -0.60
N ILE A 242 -4.08 19.78 -1.56
CA ILE A 242 -3.68 19.54 -2.95
C ILE A 242 -3.07 20.81 -3.53
N LEU A 243 -3.72 21.97 -3.41
CA LEU A 243 -3.20 23.25 -3.90
C LEU A 243 -1.87 23.64 -3.24
N GLY A 244 -1.74 23.43 -1.93
CA GLY A 244 -0.48 23.68 -1.22
C GLY A 244 0.67 22.84 -1.77
N LYS A 245 0.42 21.56 -2.05
CA LYS A 245 1.42 20.62 -2.60
C LYS A 245 1.70 20.89 -4.07
N ALA A 246 0.69 21.24 -4.87
CA ALA A 246 0.84 21.65 -6.25
C ALA A 246 1.82 22.81 -6.37
N ARG A 247 1.69 23.83 -5.52
CA ARG A 247 2.63 24.96 -5.46
C ARG A 247 4.05 24.52 -5.12
N ASP A 248 4.23 23.63 -4.15
CA ASP A 248 5.56 23.10 -3.79
C ASP A 248 6.19 22.31 -4.96
N ILE A 249 5.40 21.48 -5.64
CA ILE A 249 5.81 20.72 -6.83
C ILE A 249 6.20 21.67 -7.97
N LEU A 250 5.35 22.64 -8.31
CA LEU A 250 5.60 23.58 -9.41
C LEU A 250 6.85 24.45 -9.15
N ARG A 251 7.03 24.92 -7.90
CA ARG A 251 8.27 25.64 -7.51
C ARG A 251 9.50 24.75 -7.66
N TYR A 252 9.39 23.48 -7.26
CA TYR A 252 10.47 22.52 -7.44
C TYR A 252 10.69 22.11 -8.90
N MET A 253 9.68 22.17 -9.78
CA MET A 253 9.84 21.96 -11.23
C MET A 253 10.51 23.17 -11.89
N ALA A 254 10.19 24.38 -11.45
CA ALA A 254 10.76 25.63 -11.97
C ALA A 254 12.23 25.78 -11.55
N TYR A 255 12.49 25.77 -10.24
CA TYR A 255 13.78 26.18 -9.68
C TYR A 255 14.63 25.00 -9.24
N GLY A 256 14.09 24.15 -8.37
CA GLY A 256 14.74 22.91 -7.91
C GLY A 256 14.61 22.85 -6.39
N PRO A 257 15.58 22.25 -5.67
CA PRO A 257 15.57 22.27 -4.21
C PRO A 257 15.40 23.69 -3.67
N MET A 258 14.61 23.86 -2.60
CA MET A 258 14.31 25.17 -1.98
C MET A 258 15.56 25.98 -1.60
N SER A 259 16.71 25.31 -1.44
CA SER A 259 18.02 25.97 -1.26
C SER A 259 18.37 26.93 -2.39
N LEU A 260 17.92 26.69 -3.63
CA LEU A 260 18.11 27.61 -4.75
C LEU A 260 17.49 29.00 -4.54
N VAL A 261 16.48 29.10 -3.67
CA VAL A 261 15.77 30.35 -3.41
C VAL A 261 16.32 31.06 -2.17
N GLY A 262 16.76 30.30 -1.16
CA GLY A 262 17.20 30.86 0.13
C GLY A 262 18.73 30.95 0.33
N PHE A 263 19.49 29.94 -0.11
CA PHE A 263 20.94 29.84 0.05
C PHE A 263 21.57 29.10 -1.14
N PRO A 264 21.71 29.76 -2.30
CA PRO A 264 22.21 29.14 -3.53
C PRO A 264 23.58 28.45 -3.36
N GLU A 265 24.41 28.95 -2.44
CA GLU A 265 25.75 28.45 -2.12
C GLU A 265 25.74 27.01 -1.56
N GLN A 266 24.58 26.50 -1.13
CA GLN A 266 24.41 25.09 -0.73
C GLN A 266 24.61 24.09 -1.88
N ILE A 267 24.65 24.59 -3.11
CA ILE A 267 24.72 23.77 -4.32
C ILE A 267 26.15 23.80 -4.82
N THR A 268 26.91 22.80 -4.38
CA THR A 268 28.35 22.68 -4.62
C THR A 268 28.73 21.20 -4.60
N ASP A 269 29.64 20.81 -5.49
CA ASP A 269 30.20 19.45 -5.48
C ASP A 269 31.36 19.31 -4.47
N ASP A 270 31.83 20.42 -3.89
CA ASP A 270 32.74 20.42 -2.73
C ASP A 270 32.01 20.96 -1.48
N PRO A 271 31.53 20.09 -0.57
CA PRO A 271 30.81 20.52 0.63
C PRO A 271 31.61 21.44 1.56
N LYS A 272 32.94 21.47 1.45
CA LYS A 272 33.81 22.35 2.27
C LYS A 272 33.71 23.82 1.88
N THR A 273 33.31 24.12 0.65
CA THR A 273 33.12 25.52 0.22
C THR A 273 31.92 26.13 0.95
N TYR A 274 30.82 25.38 1.08
CA TYR A 274 29.65 25.81 1.82
C TYR A 274 29.93 25.99 3.32
N ASP A 275 30.79 25.15 3.91
CA ASP A 275 31.15 25.27 5.33
C ASP A 275 31.77 26.63 5.71
N LYS A 276 32.31 27.38 4.74
CA LYS A 276 32.88 28.71 4.94
C LYS A 276 31.84 29.82 4.97
N VAL A 277 30.70 29.63 4.30
CA VAL A 277 29.67 30.66 4.06
C VAL A 277 28.32 30.33 4.70
N LYS A 278 28.14 29.10 5.19
CA LYS A 278 26.91 28.67 5.84
C LYS A 278 26.60 29.52 7.08
N PRO A 279 25.32 29.71 7.43
CA PRO A 279 24.95 30.47 8.62
C PRO A 279 25.63 29.93 9.88
N LYS A 280 26.12 30.83 10.74
CA LYS A 280 26.74 30.44 12.02
C LYS A 280 25.66 29.96 12.99
N GLY A 281 25.88 28.83 13.66
CA GLY A 281 24.95 28.26 14.64
C GLY A 281 24.67 26.78 14.41
N ASP A 282 23.71 26.23 15.15
CA ASP A 282 23.22 24.87 14.95
C ASP A 282 22.19 24.84 13.82
N LEU A 283 22.55 24.20 12.71
CA LEU A 283 21.69 24.11 11.53
C LEU A 283 20.85 22.82 11.51
N ARG A 284 21.03 21.90 12.47
CA ARG A 284 20.38 20.58 12.46
C ARG A 284 18.86 20.72 12.31
N GLY A 285 18.31 20.11 11.25
CA GLY A 285 16.87 20.14 10.96
C GLY A 285 16.43 21.27 10.04
N LEU A 286 17.29 22.24 9.72
CA LEU A 286 16.97 23.33 8.80
C LEU A 286 17.33 22.97 7.35
N PRO A 287 16.66 23.55 6.35
CA PRO A 287 17.05 23.38 4.95
C PRO A 287 18.52 23.76 4.66
N SER A 288 19.07 24.72 5.41
CA SER A 288 20.48 25.14 5.38
C SER A 288 21.48 24.06 5.81
N ALA A 289 21.02 22.96 6.42
CA ALA A 289 21.86 21.84 6.85
C ALA A 289 22.30 20.89 5.73
N ILE A 290 21.73 21.05 4.53
CA ILE A 290 21.90 20.11 3.41
C ILE A 290 22.84 20.71 2.37
N VAL A 291 23.77 19.90 1.86
CA VAL A 291 24.57 20.25 0.68
C VAL A 291 24.11 19.41 -0.50
N TYR A 292 23.76 20.08 -1.59
CA TYR A 292 23.32 19.45 -2.83
C TYR A 292 24.42 19.52 -3.88
N SER A 293 24.54 18.47 -4.70
CA SER A 293 25.38 18.49 -5.91
C SER A 293 24.86 19.50 -6.93
N THR A 294 25.75 19.97 -7.80
CA THR A 294 25.41 20.88 -8.90
C THR A 294 24.59 20.18 -10.00
N LYS A 295 24.68 18.85 -10.09
CA LYS A 295 23.96 18.02 -11.05
C LYS A 295 22.45 18.22 -10.98
N VAL A 296 21.83 18.49 -12.12
CA VAL A 296 20.36 18.45 -12.26
C VAL A 296 19.93 16.99 -12.45
N ALA A 297 19.04 16.51 -11.57
CA ALA A 297 18.56 15.13 -11.57
C ALA A 297 17.02 15.01 -11.59
N ARG A 298 16.32 16.14 -11.52
CA ARG A 298 14.87 16.26 -11.79
C ARG A 298 14.60 16.33 -13.31
N PRO A 299 13.37 16.03 -13.76
CA PRO A 299 12.95 16.33 -15.12
C PRO A 299 12.97 17.86 -15.40
N LEU A 300 13.47 18.25 -16.57
CA LEU A 300 13.30 19.62 -17.09
C LEU A 300 12.03 19.66 -17.92
N THR A 301 11.08 20.49 -17.51
CA THR A 301 9.72 20.55 -18.05
C THR A 301 9.43 21.93 -18.65
N PRO A 302 8.34 22.11 -19.42
CA PRO A 302 7.94 23.43 -19.90
C PRO A 302 7.73 24.46 -18.78
N VAL A 303 7.42 24.02 -17.55
CA VAL A 303 7.37 24.90 -16.37
C VAL A 303 8.74 25.50 -16.05
N HIS A 304 9.83 24.73 -16.20
CA HIS A 304 11.20 25.25 -16.05
C HIS A 304 11.53 26.29 -17.12
N GLU A 305 11.22 26.00 -18.38
CA GLU A 305 11.49 26.90 -19.51
C GLU A 305 10.72 28.21 -19.37
N LEU A 306 9.44 28.13 -18.99
CA LEU A 306 8.58 29.28 -18.72
C LEU A 306 9.17 30.16 -17.61
N MET A 307 9.71 29.56 -16.54
CA MET A 307 10.20 30.31 -15.37
C MET A 307 11.65 30.79 -15.50
N LYS A 308 12.45 30.17 -16.38
CA LYS A 308 13.85 30.56 -16.63
C LYS A 308 13.97 31.92 -17.33
N GLU A 309 13.12 32.16 -18.32
CA GLU A 309 13.19 33.37 -19.14
C GLU A 309 12.41 34.54 -18.49
N PRO A 310 12.83 35.80 -18.67
CA PRO A 310 12.04 36.95 -18.24
C PRO A 310 10.77 37.11 -19.10
N GLY A 311 9.73 37.75 -18.55
CA GLY A 311 8.49 38.05 -19.29
C GLY A 311 7.51 36.87 -19.42
N VAL A 312 6.35 37.12 -20.02
CA VAL A 312 5.25 36.15 -20.13
C VAL A 312 4.97 35.92 -21.61
N ASP A 313 5.28 34.71 -22.09
CA ASP A 313 5.02 34.29 -23.47
C ASP A 313 3.86 33.29 -23.48
N GLU A 314 2.87 33.54 -24.32
CA GLU A 314 1.65 32.72 -24.38
C GLU A 314 1.94 31.30 -24.85
N ALA A 315 2.86 31.11 -25.81
CA ALA A 315 3.20 29.79 -26.31
C ALA A 315 3.84 28.92 -25.22
N ARG A 316 4.77 29.48 -24.43
CA ARG A 316 5.35 28.80 -23.25
C ARG A 316 4.33 28.56 -22.15
N LEU A 317 3.40 29.49 -21.91
CA LEU A 317 2.31 29.28 -20.96
C LEU A 317 1.42 28.11 -21.37
N ARG A 318 1.02 28.07 -22.65
CA ARG A 318 0.21 26.97 -23.20
C ARG A 318 0.96 25.65 -23.12
N ALA A 319 2.24 25.62 -23.47
CA ALA A 319 3.07 24.42 -23.33
C ALA A 319 3.13 23.92 -21.87
N ALA A 320 3.22 24.82 -20.88
CA ALA A 320 3.18 24.46 -19.47
C ALA A 320 1.80 23.95 -19.02
N VAL A 321 0.71 24.56 -19.50
CA VAL A 321 -0.66 24.11 -19.24
C VAL A 321 -0.89 22.71 -19.83
N ASP A 322 -0.59 22.52 -21.10
CA ASP A 322 -0.87 21.27 -21.82
C ASP A 322 -0.02 20.11 -21.28
N PHE A 323 1.26 20.37 -21.02
CA PHE A 323 2.15 19.41 -20.37
C PHE A 323 1.62 18.98 -18.99
N LEU A 324 1.24 19.96 -18.15
CA LEU A 324 0.81 19.66 -16.80
C LEU A 324 -0.54 18.94 -16.77
N PHE A 325 -1.46 19.33 -17.65
CA PHE A 325 -2.73 18.65 -17.83
C PHE A 325 -2.48 17.19 -18.20
N GLU A 326 -1.71 16.91 -19.25
CA GLU A 326 -1.44 15.55 -19.71
C GLU A 326 -0.67 14.72 -18.66
N ALA A 327 0.26 15.35 -17.92
CA ALA A 327 0.99 14.69 -16.84
C ALA A 327 0.10 14.25 -15.67
N LEU A 328 -0.96 15.00 -15.38
CA LEU A 328 -1.86 14.72 -14.26
C LEU A 328 -3.05 13.83 -14.64
N THR A 329 -3.62 14.03 -15.84
CA THR A 329 -4.83 13.35 -16.33
C THR A 329 -4.53 12.12 -17.20
N PHE A 330 -3.29 11.98 -17.68
CA PHE A 330 -2.82 10.94 -18.61
C PHE A 330 -3.46 10.97 -20.00
N ARG A 331 -4.14 12.07 -20.35
CA ARG A 331 -4.63 12.36 -21.70
C ARG A 331 -4.31 13.80 -22.08
N PRO A 332 -4.14 14.13 -23.37
CA PRO A 332 -4.02 15.51 -23.79
C PRO A 332 -5.30 16.29 -23.43
N PRO A 333 -5.18 17.60 -23.14
CA PRO A 333 -6.36 18.45 -22.99
C PRO A 333 -7.07 18.61 -24.34
N THR A 334 -8.37 18.80 -24.29
CA THR A 334 -9.11 19.34 -25.43
C THR A 334 -8.71 20.81 -25.68
N SER A 335 -9.04 21.33 -26.86
CA SER A 335 -8.78 22.75 -27.19
C SER A 335 -9.55 23.73 -26.31
N GLU A 336 -10.65 23.29 -25.69
CA GLU A 336 -11.42 24.07 -24.72
C GLU A 336 -10.72 24.05 -23.35
N GLU A 337 -10.41 22.86 -22.81
CA GLU A 337 -9.69 22.71 -21.53
C GLU A 337 -8.36 23.48 -21.52
N SER A 338 -7.56 23.36 -22.59
CA SER A 338 -6.29 24.09 -22.74
C SER A 338 -6.50 25.61 -22.68
N ARG A 339 -7.58 26.11 -23.31
CA ARG A 339 -7.90 27.55 -23.35
C ARG A 339 -8.39 28.06 -22.00
N GLU A 340 -9.23 27.29 -21.31
CA GLU A 340 -9.74 27.64 -19.98
C GLU A 340 -8.61 27.74 -18.96
N TYR A 341 -7.73 26.74 -18.90
CA TYR A 341 -6.59 26.79 -17.99
C TYR A 341 -5.59 27.88 -18.34
N LEU A 342 -5.33 28.12 -19.63
CA LEU A 342 -4.50 29.25 -20.04
C LEU A 342 -5.10 30.60 -19.58
N GLN A 343 -6.42 30.75 -19.66
CA GLN A 343 -7.11 31.94 -19.20
C GLN A 343 -7.00 32.13 -17.68
N ILE A 344 -7.14 31.04 -16.90
CA ILE A 344 -6.94 31.04 -15.45
C ILE A 344 -5.52 31.52 -15.10
N VAL A 345 -4.50 30.94 -15.73
CA VAL A 345 -3.09 31.29 -15.47
C VAL A 345 -2.81 32.74 -15.87
N THR A 346 -3.28 33.17 -17.04
CA THR A 346 -3.12 34.55 -17.52
C THR A 346 -3.76 35.56 -16.57
N ASN A 347 -4.97 35.27 -16.07
CA ASN A 347 -5.64 36.14 -15.11
C ASN A 347 -4.92 36.20 -13.77
N ALA A 348 -4.39 35.07 -13.29
CA ALA A 348 -3.57 35.02 -12.09
C ALA A 348 -2.30 35.89 -12.24
N ILE A 349 -1.59 35.76 -13.37
CA ILE A 349 -0.40 36.56 -13.68
C ILE A 349 -0.70 38.07 -13.69
N LYS A 350 -1.80 38.48 -14.32
CA LYS A 350 -2.22 39.89 -14.35
C LYS A 350 -2.45 40.47 -12.94
N LYS A 351 -2.90 39.65 -11.99
CA LYS A 351 -3.23 40.08 -10.62
C LYS A 351 -2.04 40.09 -9.66
N VAL A 352 -1.17 39.09 -9.72
CA VAL A 352 -0.12 38.88 -8.70
C VAL A 352 1.30 38.78 -9.27
N GLY A 353 1.46 39.13 -10.54
CA GLY A 353 2.74 39.04 -11.26
C GLY A 353 3.04 37.63 -11.76
N LYS A 354 4.09 37.51 -12.60
CA LYS A 354 4.46 36.25 -13.26
C LYS A 354 4.66 35.09 -12.29
N GLU A 355 5.56 35.24 -11.32
CA GLU A 355 5.96 34.11 -10.47
C GLU A 355 4.78 33.55 -9.67
N ASN A 356 4.12 34.39 -8.88
CA ASN A 356 2.99 33.95 -8.07
C ASN A 356 1.79 33.54 -8.94
N GLY A 357 1.58 34.24 -10.06
CA GLY A 357 0.45 33.98 -10.96
C GLY A 357 0.57 32.65 -11.69
N VAL A 358 1.75 32.30 -12.18
CA VAL A 358 2.02 30.99 -12.80
C VAL A 358 1.76 29.87 -11.81
N PHE A 359 2.33 29.93 -10.61
CA PHE A 359 2.16 28.86 -9.62
C PHE A 359 0.72 28.75 -9.12
N MET A 360 0.04 29.88 -8.89
CA MET A 360 -1.36 29.89 -8.48
C MET A 360 -2.28 29.33 -9.58
N GLY A 361 -2.11 29.79 -10.82
CA GLY A 361 -2.93 29.37 -11.95
C GLY A 361 -2.74 27.91 -12.31
N LEU A 362 -1.49 27.45 -12.43
CA LEU A 362 -1.19 26.05 -12.78
C LEU A 362 -1.61 25.08 -11.66
N SER A 363 -1.63 25.52 -10.40
CA SER A 363 -2.12 24.68 -9.29
C SER A 363 -3.59 24.28 -9.46
N ALA A 364 -4.40 25.03 -10.22
CA ALA A 364 -5.79 24.69 -10.48
C ALA A 364 -5.94 23.36 -11.25
N ILE A 365 -4.98 22.99 -12.10
CA ILE A 365 -5.00 21.75 -12.88
C ILE A 365 -4.87 20.52 -11.95
N PHE A 366 -4.21 20.65 -10.80
CA PHE A 366 -4.15 19.56 -9.80
C PHE A 366 -5.49 19.26 -9.14
N LEU A 367 -6.47 20.16 -9.26
CA LEU A 367 -7.86 19.95 -8.82
C LEU A 367 -8.79 19.53 -9.96
N ASP A 368 -8.26 19.34 -11.17
CA ASP A 368 -9.06 18.83 -12.28
C ASP A 368 -9.68 17.47 -11.92
N ARG A 369 -10.90 17.23 -12.41
CA ARG A 369 -11.61 15.96 -12.17
C ARG A 369 -10.75 14.78 -12.64
N ASP A 370 -10.16 14.85 -13.84
CA ASP A 370 -9.42 13.74 -14.43
C ASP A 370 -8.02 13.58 -13.83
N ALA A 371 -7.54 14.57 -13.07
CA ALA A 371 -6.32 14.45 -12.26
C ALA A 371 -6.55 13.63 -10.98
N LEU A 372 -7.77 13.68 -10.43
CA LEU A 372 -8.14 13.06 -9.15
C LEU A 372 -9.01 11.81 -9.32
N PHE A 373 -9.65 11.65 -10.48
CA PHE A 373 -10.55 10.56 -10.83
C PHE A 373 -10.25 10.04 -12.24
N ARG A 374 -10.43 8.74 -12.46
CA ARG A 374 -10.53 8.15 -13.80
C ARG A 374 -12.00 8.06 -14.19
N PRO A 375 -12.47 8.85 -15.18
CA PRO A 375 -13.84 8.77 -15.65
C PRO A 375 -14.08 7.51 -16.49
N GLU A 376 -15.25 6.90 -16.28
CA GLU A 376 -15.90 5.90 -17.15
C GLU A 376 -17.33 6.38 -17.37
N LEU A 377 -17.48 7.50 -18.08
CA LEU A 377 -18.73 8.22 -18.30
C LEU A 377 -19.43 7.84 -19.60
N VAL A 378 -18.75 7.11 -20.49
CA VAL A 378 -19.28 6.63 -21.79
C VAL A 378 -19.88 7.76 -22.65
N ALA A 379 -19.35 8.98 -22.51
CA ALA A 379 -19.97 10.20 -23.05
C ALA A 379 -20.05 10.22 -24.58
N MET A 380 -19.16 9.48 -25.27
CA MET A 380 -19.03 9.49 -26.72
C MET A 380 -19.52 8.19 -27.39
N GLY A 381 -19.93 7.19 -26.61
CA GLY A 381 -20.32 5.89 -27.14
C GLY A 381 -21.80 5.79 -27.48
N THR A 382 -22.14 4.99 -28.49
CA THR A 382 -23.53 4.67 -28.82
C THR A 382 -24.01 3.47 -27.98
N PRO A 383 -25.19 3.53 -27.34
CA PRO A 383 -25.78 2.38 -26.68
C PRO A 383 -26.02 1.21 -27.65
N GLU A 384 -25.68 0.00 -27.23
CA GLU A 384 -26.07 -1.25 -27.89
C GLU A 384 -27.57 -1.52 -27.67
N SER A 385 -28.13 -2.54 -28.34
CA SER A 385 -29.56 -2.89 -28.27
C SER A 385 -30.07 -3.24 -26.87
N ASP A 386 -29.17 -3.56 -25.94
CA ASP A 386 -29.46 -3.82 -24.53
C ASP A 386 -29.15 -2.62 -23.62
N GLY A 387 -29.00 -1.42 -24.20
CA GLY A 387 -28.78 -0.16 -23.48
C GLY A 387 -27.36 0.05 -22.96
N ARG A 388 -26.43 -0.89 -23.19
CA ARG A 388 -25.04 -0.77 -22.73
C ARG A 388 -24.20 0.04 -23.69
N THR A 389 -23.35 0.91 -23.17
CA THR A 389 -22.39 1.65 -23.99
C THR A 389 -20.97 1.16 -23.72
N ARG A 390 -20.20 0.91 -24.78
CA ARG A 390 -18.77 0.58 -24.64
C ARG A 390 -17.97 1.83 -24.34
N LEU A 391 -17.02 1.72 -23.41
CA LEU A 391 -15.94 2.71 -23.30
C LEU A 391 -15.14 2.71 -24.61
N GLN A 392 -14.69 3.89 -25.03
CA GLN A 392 -13.94 4.08 -26.27
C GLN A 392 -12.75 5.02 -26.03
N ASP A 393 -11.75 4.92 -26.92
CA ASP A 393 -10.62 5.83 -27.04
C ASP A 393 -9.91 6.06 -25.68
N TRP A 394 -9.86 7.29 -25.18
CA TRP A 394 -9.15 7.63 -23.94
C TRP A 394 -9.77 6.96 -22.71
N GLU A 395 -11.10 6.81 -22.61
CA GLU A 395 -11.71 6.16 -21.46
C GLU A 395 -11.33 4.67 -21.40
N LEU A 396 -11.36 3.98 -22.55
CA LEU A 396 -10.98 2.56 -22.61
C LEU A 396 -9.47 2.36 -22.48
N GLY A 397 -8.68 3.20 -23.15
CA GLY A 397 -7.21 3.18 -23.07
C GLY A 397 -6.71 3.43 -21.65
N LEU A 398 -7.28 4.41 -20.94
CA LEU A 398 -6.95 4.68 -19.54
C LEU A 398 -7.45 3.55 -18.64
N ALA A 399 -8.64 2.97 -18.86
CA ALA A 399 -9.09 1.81 -18.10
C ALA A 399 -8.07 0.65 -18.18
N VAL A 400 -7.57 0.33 -19.38
CA VAL A 400 -6.51 -0.67 -19.59
C VAL A 400 -5.20 -0.25 -18.92
N ASN A 401 -4.75 0.99 -19.09
CA ASN A 401 -3.50 1.46 -18.49
C ASN A 401 -3.54 1.39 -16.96
N HIS A 402 -4.60 1.91 -16.34
CA HIS A 402 -4.79 1.91 -14.89
C HIS A 402 -4.96 0.50 -14.29
N ALA A 403 -5.42 -0.47 -15.08
CA ALA A 403 -5.51 -1.86 -14.62
C ALA A 403 -4.12 -2.46 -14.36
N LEU A 404 -3.07 -1.97 -15.05
CA LEU A 404 -1.74 -2.57 -15.02
C LEU A 404 -0.65 -1.64 -14.47
N ARG A 405 -0.80 -0.32 -14.61
CA ARG A 405 0.25 0.70 -14.41
C ARG A 405 -0.24 1.88 -13.56
N TYR A 406 0.72 2.62 -13.00
CA TYR A 406 0.49 3.87 -12.24
C TYR A 406 0.94 5.13 -12.98
N ILE A 407 1.60 4.95 -14.13
CA ILE A 407 2.17 6.02 -14.96
C ILE A 407 1.43 6.10 -16.30
N GLN A 408 1.73 7.13 -17.08
CA GLN A 408 1.09 7.38 -18.38
C GLN A 408 1.12 6.15 -19.30
N PRO A 409 0.11 5.98 -20.18
CA PRO A 409 0.13 5.00 -21.27
C PRO A 409 1.46 5.02 -22.02
N ASP A 410 1.92 3.85 -22.47
CA ASP A 410 3.05 3.81 -23.38
C ASP A 410 2.66 4.40 -24.75
N GLU A 411 3.66 4.75 -25.55
CA GLU A 411 3.45 5.39 -26.85
C GLU A 411 2.58 4.55 -27.80
N LEU A 412 2.67 3.22 -27.70
CA LEU A 412 1.87 2.31 -28.51
C LEU A 412 0.38 2.35 -28.15
N LEU A 413 0.05 2.34 -26.86
CA LEU A 413 -1.33 2.48 -26.38
C LEU A 413 -1.87 3.87 -26.68
N ARG A 414 -1.04 4.92 -26.52
CA ARG A 414 -1.39 6.29 -26.91
C ARG A 414 -1.74 6.38 -28.39
N ALA A 415 -0.88 5.85 -29.27
CA ALA A 415 -1.14 5.82 -30.70
C ALA A 415 -2.41 5.03 -31.03
N ALA A 416 -2.62 3.87 -30.40
CA ALA A 416 -3.83 3.08 -30.61
C ALA A 416 -5.11 3.85 -30.23
N VAL A 417 -5.08 4.65 -29.15
CA VAL A 417 -6.20 5.52 -28.77
C VAL A 417 -6.44 6.60 -29.83
N LEU A 418 -5.39 7.32 -30.23
CA LEU A 418 -5.49 8.42 -31.20
C LEU A 418 -5.92 7.96 -32.59
N GLU A 419 -5.57 6.73 -32.98
CA GLU A 419 -5.96 6.12 -34.25
C GLU A 419 -7.35 5.46 -34.20
N GLY A 420 -8.08 5.57 -33.08
CA GLY A 420 -9.40 4.95 -32.92
C GLY A 420 -9.37 3.42 -32.81
N ARG A 421 -8.21 2.84 -32.51
CA ARG A 421 -7.99 1.39 -32.31
C ARG A 421 -8.16 0.96 -30.84
N MET A 422 -9.02 1.66 -30.10
CA MET A 422 -9.43 1.32 -28.73
C MET A 422 -10.96 1.42 -28.60
N ARG A 423 -11.69 0.64 -29.40
CA ARG A 423 -13.17 0.69 -29.45
C ARG A 423 -13.83 -0.68 -29.37
N THR A 424 -13.07 -1.76 -29.55
CA THR A 424 -13.60 -3.12 -29.64
C THR A 424 -12.98 -4.07 -28.60
N ARG A 425 -13.60 -5.24 -28.39
CA ARG A 425 -13.01 -6.32 -27.56
C ARG A 425 -11.69 -6.84 -28.15
N GLY A 426 -11.58 -6.86 -29.48
CA GLY A 426 -10.35 -7.26 -30.17
C GLY A 426 -9.19 -6.32 -29.88
N ASP A 427 -9.47 -5.01 -29.80
CA ASP A 427 -8.48 -3.99 -29.43
C ASP A 427 -7.97 -4.19 -28.00
N VAL A 428 -8.89 -4.38 -27.05
CA VAL A 428 -8.52 -4.64 -25.65
C VAL A 428 -7.66 -5.89 -25.55
N LYS A 429 -8.05 -6.99 -26.22
CA LYS A 429 -7.26 -8.23 -26.23
C LYS A 429 -5.86 -8.00 -26.79
N ARG A 430 -5.73 -7.25 -27.89
CA ARG A 430 -4.43 -6.91 -28.50
C ARG A 430 -3.55 -6.13 -27.53
N GLU A 431 -4.05 -5.03 -26.96
CA GLU A 431 -3.24 -4.16 -26.09
C GLU A 431 -2.91 -4.83 -24.76
N VAL A 432 -3.87 -5.51 -24.12
CA VAL A 432 -3.61 -6.26 -22.87
C VAL A 432 -2.62 -7.40 -23.14
N GLY A 433 -2.80 -8.15 -24.22
CA GLY A 433 -1.89 -9.24 -24.59
C GLY A 433 -0.46 -8.74 -24.85
N ARG A 434 -0.31 -7.64 -25.59
CA ARG A 434 0.97 -6.96 -25.82
C ARG A 434 1.62 -6.56 -24.51
N VAL A 435 0.88 -5.86 -23.65
CA VAL A 435 1.42 -5.37 -22.38
C VAL A 435 1.81 -6.52 -21.47
N LEU A 436 1.03 -7.61 -21.39
CA LEU A 436 1.36 -8.75 -20.54
C LEU A 436 2.56 -9.56 -21.06
N ALA A 437 2.72 -9.70 -22.38
CA ALA A 437 3.82 -10.46 -22.99
C ALA A 437 5.18 -9.73 -22.93
N ASP A 438 5.19 -8.40 -22.80
CA ASP A 438 6.42 -7.62 -22.72
C ASP A 438 6.89 -7.45 -21.27
N ASP A 439 7.91 -8.21 -20.88
CA ASP A 439 8.52 -8.14 -19.55
C ASP A 439 9.20 -6.80 -19.25
N SER A 440 9.55 -6.00 -20.27
CA SER A 440 10.12 -4.66 -20.05
C SER A 440 9.08 -3.65 -19.55
N ILE A 441 7.79 -3.92 -19.78
CA ILE A 441 6.73 -3.05 -19.30
C ILE A 441 6.45 -3.32 -17.83
N ARG A 442 6.73 -2.34 -16.98
CA ARG A 442 6.46 -2.46 -15.54
C ARG A 442 4.96 -2.49 -15.23
N LYS A 443 4.51 -3.56 -14.56
CA LYS A 443 3.09 -3.84 -14.21
C LYS A 443 2.83 -3.85 -12.68
N PRO A 444 2.93 -2.70 -11.98
CA PRO A 444 2.89 -2.63 -10.52
C PRO A 444 1.51 -2.94 -9.91
N ARG A 445 0.42 -2.76 -10.67
CA ARG A 445 -0.95 -3.00 -10.18
C ARG A 445 -1.23 -4.47 -9.88
N ILE A 446 -0.53 -5.39 -10.55
CA ILE A 446 -0.64 -6.83 -10.28
C ILE A 446 -0.22 -7.11 -8.84
N LEU A 447 0.95 -6.62 -8.42
CA LEU A 447 1.40 -6.76 -7.03
C LEU A 447 0.47 -6.04 -6.04
N ARG A 448 -0.06 -4.87 -6.42
CA ARG A 448 -1.01 -4.13 -5.59
C ARG A 448 -2.24 -4.96 -5.25
N PHE A 449 -2.79 -5.70 -6.23
CA PHE A 449 -3.90 -6.61 -5.97
C PHE A 449 -3.57 -7.59 -4.84
N PHE A 450 -2.37 -8.16 -4.80
CA PHE A 450 -1.98 -9.10 -3.74
C PHE A 450 -1.81 -8.42 -2.38
N ARG A 451 -1.31 -7.18 -2.33
CA ARG A 451 -1.32 -6.39 -1.09
C ARG A 451 -2.74 -6.17 -0.59
N ASP A 452 -3.65 -5.73 -1.47
CA ASP A 452 -5.05 -5.47 -1.12
C ASP A 452 -5.83 -6.77 -0.79
N PHE A 453 -5.43 -7.90 -1.36
CA PHE A 453 -6.06 -9.20 -1.10
C PHE A 453 -5.61 -9.78 0.24
N PHE A 454 -4.29 -9.81 0.49
CA PHE A 454 -3.71 -10.41 1.70
C PHE A 454 -3.55 -9.42 2.86
N ASP A 455 -3.64 -8.11 2.62
CA ASP A 455 -3.36 -7.04 3.59
C ASP A 455 -1.96 -7.15 4.25
N HIS A 456 -1.00 -7.85 3.62
CA HIS A 456 0.29 -8.17 4.25
C HIS A 456 1.20 -6.95 4.43
N ASP A 457 0.91 -5.83 3.78
CA ASP A 457 1.66 -4.58 3.89
C ASP A 457 1.31 -3.75 5.13
N LEU A 458 0.25 -4.11 5.86
CA LEU A 458 -0.23 -3.36 7.02
C LEU A 458 0.59 -3.60 8.30
N GLY A 459 1.40 -4.66 8.35
CA GLY A 459 2.07 -5.10 9.58
C GLY A 459 3.00 -4.06 10.19
N GLY A 460 3.63 -3.19 9.38
CA GLY A 460 4.46 -2.09 9.89
C GLY A 460 3.69 -0.94 10.54
N TYR A 461 2.37 -0.89 10.36
CA TYR A 461 1.47 0.12 10.91
C TYR A 461 0.81 -0.30 12.22
N ILE A 462 0.94 -1.58 12.60
CA ILE A 462 0.37 -2.08 13.85
C ILE A 462 1.30 -1.69 15.00
N CYS A 463 0.91 -0.65 15.73
CA CYS A 463 1.61 -0.20 16.93
C CYS A 463 1.58 -1.28 18.01
N LYS A 464 2.73 -1.84 18.36
CA LYS A 464 2.85 -2.87 19.40
C LYS A 464 3.27 -2.28 20.73
N ASP A 465 2.66 -2.77 21.81
CA ASP A 465 3.15 -2.49 23.15
C ASP A 465 4.58 -3.04 23.33
N SER A 466 5.43 -2.24 23.95
CA SER A 466 6.85 -2.56 24.08
C SER A 466 7.12 -3.74 25.02
N ARG A 467 6.28 -3.94 26.04
CA ARG A 467 6.39 -5.07 26.97
C ARG A 467 5.93 -6.35 26.27
N ALA A 468 4.73 -6.35 25.70
CA ALA A 468 4.19 -7.49 24.95
C ALA A 468 5.14 -7.93 23.83
N LEU A 469 5.66 -6.99 23.05
CA LEU A 469 6.64 -7.28 22.01
C LEU A 469 7.94 -7.88 22.58
N GLY A 470 8.45 -7.35 23.69
CA GLY A 470 9.64 -7.88 24.36
C GLY A 470 9.44 -9.28 24.94
N GLU A 471 8.21 -9.65 25.28
CA GLU A 471 7.85 -11.00 25.73
C GLU A 471 8.02 -12.04 24.63
N THR A 472 7.77 -11.66 23.37
CA THR A 472 7.94 -12.55 22.21
C THR A 472 9.39 -12.85 21.83
N GLY A 473 10.35 -12.08 22.36
CA GLY A 473 11.75 -12.11 21.94
C GLY A 473 12.08 -11.23 20.74
N ALA A 474 11.08 -10.63 20.07
CA ALA A 474 11.35 -9.57 19.10
C ALA A 474 11.97 -8.33 19.78
N SER A 475 12.71 -7.54 19.00
CA SER A 475 13.34 -6.32 19.53
C SER A 475 12.28 -5.24 19.78
N ASN A 476 12.11 -4.84 21.03
CA ASN A 476 11.28 -3.71 21.46
C ASN A 476 12.07 -2.38 21.58
N ARG A 477 13.30 -2.34 21.06
CA ARG A 477 14.14 -1.13 21.10
C ARG A 477 13.74 -0.15 20.00
N GLY A 478 13.22 1.01 20.40
CA GLY A 478 12.87 2.09 19.48
C GLY A 478 11.97 1.60 18.36
N THR A 479 12.35 1.88 17.11
CA THR A 479 11.55 1.54 15.91
C THR A 479 11.97 0.23 15.24
N ALA A 480 12.80 -0.60 15.89
CA ALA A 480 13.39 -1.78 15.26
C ALA A 480 12.36 -2.79 14.74
N HIS A 481 11.25 -2.98 15.48
CA HIS A 481 10.16 -3.85 15.06
C HIS A 481 9.45 -3.35 13.81
N TYR A 482 9.03 -2.08 13.79
CA TYR A 482 8.37 -1.46 12.64
C TYR A 482 9.25 -1.53 11.39
N GLY A 483 10.55 -1.21 11.53
CA GLY A 483 11.51 -1.34 10.44
C GLY A 483 11.66 -2.79 9.93
N ALA A 484 11.57 -3.79 10.81
CA ALA A 484 11.58 -5.19 10.39
C ALA A 484 10.29 -5.57 9.64
N MET A 485 9.13 -5.07 10.05
CA MET A 485 7.86 -5.33 9.37
C MET A 485 7.79 -4.67 7.99
N PHE A 486 8.26 -3.44 7.84
CA PHE A 486 8.37 -2.82 6.51
C PHE A 486 9.37 -3.57 5.60
N GLU A 487 10.48 -4.08 6.14
CA GLU A 487 11.39 -4.95 5.40
C GLU A 487 10.74 -6.28 5.00
N ALA A 488 9.95 -6.88 5.90
CA ALA A 488 9.21 -8.12 5.67
C ALA A 488 8.11 -7.97 4.61
N THR A 489 7.46 -6.80 4.52
CA THR A 489 6.54 -6.46 3.42
C THR A 489 7.26 -6.52 2.07
N ALA A 490 8.38 -5.82 1.92
CA ALA A 490 9.16 -5.84 0.68
C ALA A 490 9.67 -7.24 0.33
N SER A 491 10.03 -8.03 1.34
CA SER A 491 10.38 -9.45 1.14
C SER A 491 9.18 -10.27 0.66
N THR A 492 8.00 -10.09 1.26
CA THR A 492 6.77 -10.80 0.89
C THR A 492 6.33 -10.45 -0.53
N ASP A 493 6.42 -9.18 -0.90
CA ASP A 493 6.16 -8.71 -2.27
C ASP A 493 7.06 -9.44 -3.27
N ARG A 494 8.37 -9.55 -2.96
CA ARG A 494 9.31 -10.23 -3.86
C ARG A 494 9.01 -11.72 -3.99
N LEU A 495 8.56 -12.38 -2.93
CA LEU A 495 8.13 -13.78 -3.00
C LEU A 495 6.88 -13.94 -3.90
N ILE A 496 5.89 -13.05 -3.74
CA ILE A 496 4.69 -13.04 -4.58
C ILE A 496 5.09 -12.90 -6.05
N GLU A 497 5.97 -11.95 -6.37
CA GLU A 497 6.47 -11.76 -7.73
C GLU A 497 7.15 -13.01 -8.31
N LEU A 498 7.97 -13.71 -7.52
CA LEU A 498 8.62 -14.95 -7.96
C LEU A 498 7.58 -16.03 -8.29
N ILE A 499 6.54 -16.18 -7.48
CA ILE A 499 5.48 -17.16 -7.71
C ILE A 499 4.62 -16.76 -8.92
N LEU A 500 4.36 -15.45 -9.11
CA LEU A 500 3.67 -14.95 -10.30
C LEU A 500 4.47 -15.15 -11.58
N GLN A 501 5.79 -14.99 -11.52
CA GLN A 501 6.68 -15.26 -12.66
C GLN A 501 6.66 -16.74 -13.08
N GLU A 502 6.37 -17.66 -12.16
CA GLU A 502 6.22 -19.08 -12.47
C GLU A 502 4.86 -19.41 -13.10
N ASP A 503 3.84 -18.57 -12.84
CA ASP A 503 2.46 -18.65 -13.35
C ASP A 503 1.86 -20.07 -13.31
N LYS A 504 2.06 -20.77 -12.18
CA LYS A 504 1.58 -22.14 -11.96
C LYS A 504 0.86 -22.23 -10.64
N GLU A 505 -0.42 -22.62 -10.68
CA GLU A 505 -1.28 -22.79 -9.51
C GLU A 505 -1.06 -21.67 -8.46
N VAL A 506 -1.03 -20.41 -8.91
CA VAL A 506 -0.46 -19.26 -8.18
C VAL A 506 -0.98 -19.19 -6.75
N LEU A 507 -2.30 -19.26 -6.56
CA LEU A 507 -2.91 -19.19 -5.23
C LEU A 507 -2.51 -20.37 -4.34
N ARG A 508 -2.52 -21.59 -4.88
CA ARG A 508 -2.08 -22.80 -4.15
C ARG A 508 -0.62 -22.66 -3.72
N ASN A 509 0.25 -22.19 -4.61
CA ASN A 509 1.67 -22.00 -4.31
C ASN A 509 1.89 -20.88 -3.30
N LEU A 510 1.15 -19.77 -3.36
CA LEU A 510 1.20 -18.73 -2.33
C LEU A 510 0.79 -19.26 -0.95
N LEU A 511 -0.24 -20.10 -0.88
CA LEU A 511 -0.76 -20.67 0.37
C LEU A 511 0.04 -21.88 0.87
N THR A 512 0.91 -22.48 0.05
CA THR A 512 1.62 -23.71 0.40
C THR A 512 3.13 -23.67 0.13
N THR A 513 3.70 -22.54 -0.27
CA THR A 513 5.15 -22.43 -0.45
C THR A 513 5.90 -22.61 0.88
N ASN A 514 7.06 -23.26 0.83
CA ASN A 514 8.05 -23.26 1.91
C ASN A 514 9.17 -22.23 1.66
N ARG A 515 9.17 -21.56 0.50
CA ARG A 515 10.14 -20.53 0.15
C ARG A 515 9.79 -19.22 0.85
N VAL A 516 10.82 -18.53 1.31
CA VAL A 516 10.74 -17.17 1.86
C VAL A 516 11.81 -16.31 1.25
N VAL A 517 11.47 -15.06 0.94
CA VAL A 517 12.46 -14.01 0.79
C VAL A 517 12.59 -13.34 2.15
N ALA A 518 13.82 -13.05 2.60
CA ALA A 518 14.05 -12.59 3.96
C ALA A 518 15.31 -11.73 4.10
N THR A 519 15.37 -10.95 5.19
CA THR A 519 16.60 -10.39 5.74
C THR A 519 17.04 -11.17 6.98
N ARG A 520 18.22 -10.86 7.54
CA ARG A 520 18.67 -11.46 8.80
C ARG A 520 17.76 -11.12 9.99
N LYS A 521 16.98 -10.03 9.90
CA LYS A 521 16.03 -9.66 10.97
C LYS A 521 14.87 -10.65 11.07
N ASP A 522 14.52 -11.30 9.96
CA ASP A 522 13.43 -12.26 9.87
C ASP A 522 13.73 -13.58 10.59
N GLU A 523 15.00 -13.88 10.89
CA GLU A 523 15.39 -15.12 11.60
C GLU A 523 14.69 -15.26 12.96
N VAL A 524 14.49 -14.15 13.67
CA VAL A 524 13.74 -14.16 14.95
C VAL A 524 12.25 -14.38 14.70
N TYR A 525 11.67 -13.74 13.68
CA TYR A 525 10.23 -13.81 13.41
C TYR A 525 9.79 -15.15 12.82
N PHE A 526 10.65 -15.84 12.07
CA PHE A 526 10.44 -17.22 11.61
C PHE A 526 10.96 -18.26 12.60
N GLY A 527 11.61 -17.83 13.69
CA GLY A 527 12.20 -18.71 14.69
C GLY A 527 11.17 -19.46 15.54
N LYS A 528 11.66 -20.47 16.26
CA LYS A 528 10.87 -21.28 17.20
C LYS A 528 10.98 -20.69 18.60
N TRP A 529 9.85 -20.59 19.32
CA TRP A 529 9.90 -20.27 20.74
C TRP A 529 10.61 -21.38 21.53
N ARG A 530 11.56 -21.00 22.37
CA ARG A 530 12.23 -21.94 23.27
C ARG A 530 11.37 -22.21 24.49
N SER A 531 11.25 -23.47 24.86
CA SER A 531 10.74 -23.91 26.16
C SER A 531 11.62 -23.42 27.30
N GLN A 532 11.13 -23.46 28.55
CA GLN A 532 11.92 -23.02 29.70
C GLN A 532 13.24 -23.81 29.84
N ALA A 533 13.21 -25.12 29.58
CA ALA A 533 14.41 -25.96 29.58
C ALA A 533 15.39 -25.56 28.47
N GLU A 534 14.90 -25.32 27.24
CA GLU A 534 15.72 -24.86 26.11
C GLU A 534 16.33 -23.47 26.39
N ARG A 535 15.61 -22.58 27.08
CA ARG A 535 16.11 -21.25 27.48
C ARG A 535 17.26 -21.35 28.49
N ASN A 536 17.12 -22.21 29.50
CA ASN A 536 18.15 -22.43 30.51
C ASN A 536 19.41 -23.02 29.86
N ALA A 537 19.24 -24.07 29.04
CA ALA A 537 20.35 -24.69 28.31
C ALA A 537 21.06 -23.71 27.38
N ALA A 538 20.31 -22.85 26.66
CA ALA A 538 20.89 -21.80 25.81
C ALA A 538 21.68 -20.78 26.64
N ALA A 539 21.16 -20.35 27.80
CA ALA A 539 21.85 -19.41 28.68
C ALA A 539 23.15 -19.99 29.25
N ASP A 540 23.17 -21.27 29.58
CA ASP A 540 24.37 -21.97 30.06
C ASP A 540 25.42 -22.11 28.94
N LEU A 541 25.00 -22.49 27.73
CA LEU A 541 25.87 -22.54 26.56
C LEU A 541 26.49 -21.18 26.25
N GLU A 542 25.69 -20.10 26.27
CA GLU A 542 26.18 -18.73 26.06
C GLU A 542 27.13 -18.28 27.17
N LYS A 543 26.83 -18.60 28.43
CA LYS A 543 27.73 -18.32 29.56
C LYS A 543 29.06 -19.02 29.36
N ASN A 544 29.06 -20.32 29.07
CA ASN A 544 30.26 -21.12 28.86
C ASN A 544 31.08 -20.62 27.65
N ALA A 545 30.40 -20.27 26.54
CA ALA A 545 31.04 -19.70 25.37
C ALA A 545 31.68 -18.33 25.66
N PHE A 546 30.98 -17.46 26.39
CA PHE A 546 31.50 -16.16 26.81
C PHE A 546 32.72 -16.30 27.73
N GLU A 547 32.66 -17.18 28.73
CA GLU A 547 33.78 -17.47 29.62
C GLU A 547 34.99 -18.02 28.85
N LYS A 548 34.76 -18.88 27.85
CA LYS A 548 35.82 -19.37 26.96
C LYS A 548 36.47 -18.24 26.17
N ILE A 549 35.67 -17.40 25.51
CA ILE A 549 36.18 -16.23 24.75
C ILE A 549 36.96 -15.28 25.67
N GLN A 550 36.47 -15.07 26.89
CA GLN A 550 37.13 -14.20 27.86
C GLN A 550 38.47 -14.77 28.33
N LYS A 551 38.54 -16.07 28.63
CA LYS A 551 39.79 -16.78 28.96
C LYS A 551 40.79 -16.74 27.80
N GLU A 552 40.34 -16.99 26.58
CA GLU A 552 41.17 -16.89 25.37
C GLU A 552 41.69 -15.46 25.16
N ALA A 553 40.86 -14.45 25.36
CA ALA A 553 41.26 -13.05 25.29
C ALA A 553 42.27 -12.68 26.39
N GLN A 554 42.09 -13.15 27.62
CA GLN A 554 43.05 -12.93 28.72
C GLN A 554 44.40 -13.62 28.45
N ALA A 555 44.39 -14.83 27.91
CA ALA A 555 45.60 -15.52 27.50
C ALA A 555 46.33 -14.76 26.37
N LEU A 556 45.58 -14.25 25.39
CA LEU A 556 46.13 -13.43 24.31
C LEU A 556 46.73 -12.11 24.82
N VAL A 557 46.08 -11.46 25.80
CA VAL A 557 46.63 -10.26 26.47
C VAL A 557 47.98 -10.57 27.09
N LYS A 558 48.09 -11.66 27.87
CA LYS A 558 49.35 -12.07 28.51
C LYS A 558 50.44 -12.39 27.48
N ALA A 559 50.09 -13.07 26.39
CA ALA A 559 51.03 -13.40 25.32
C ALA A 559 51.55 -12.14 24.60
N LEU A 560 50.64 -11.22 24.24
CA LEU A 560 51.00 -9.96 23.58
C LEU A 560 51.82 -9.04 24.49
N GLU A 561 51.53 -8.97 25.80
CA GLU A 561 52.35 -8.21 26.76
C GLU A 561 53.78 -8.77 26.85
N LYS A 562 53.93 -10.09 26.88
CA LYS A 562 55.24 -10.76 26.88
C LYS A 562 56.03 -10.54 25.58
N GLU A 563 55.36 -10.46 24.44
CA GLU A 563 55.99 -10.20 23.15
C GLU A 563 56.32 -8.72 22.91
N ILE A 564 55.51 -7.80 23.47
CA ILE A 564 55.70 -6.36 23.34
C ILE A 564 56.87 -5.88 24.21
N ALA A 565 57.05 -6.43 25.42
CA ALA A 565 58.12 -6.04 26.34
C ALA A 565 59.54 -6.02 25.72
N PRO A 566 60.03 -7.10 25.07
CA PRO A 566 61.36 -7.09 24.44
C PRO A 566 61.43 -6.25 23.15
N LEU A 567 60.30 -6.11 22.44
CA LEU A 567 60.21 -5.26 21.24
C LEU A 567 60.24 -3.77 21.59
N GLU A 568 59.69 -3.38 22.74
CA GLU A 568 59.77 -2.02 23.28
C GLU A 568 61.19 -1.67 23.71
N GLU A 569 61.89 -2.60 24.33
CA GLU A 569 63.29 -2.44 24.69
C GLU A 569 64.18 -2.31 23.45
N SER A 570 63.97 -3.17 22.45
CA SER A 570 64.64 -3.09 21.14
C SER A 570 64.31 -1.79 20.37
N SER A 571 63.09 -1.28 20.50
CA SER A 571 62.66 -0.02 19.87
C SER A 571 63.25 1.22 20.53
N LYS A 572 63.55 1.14 21.83
CA LYS A 572 64.27 2.20 22.56
C LYS A 572 65.76 2.19 22.22
N ALA A 573 66.34 1.00 22.03
CA ALA A 573 67.74 0.84 21.64
C ALA A 573 68.02 1.24 20.18
N ASN A 574 67.03 1.14 19.28
CA ASN A 574 67.18 1.49 17.86
C ASN A 574 66.03 2.39 17.35
N PRO A 575 66.07 3.70 17.63
CA PRO A 575 64.96 4.62 17.38
C PRO A 575 64.63 4.86 15.90
N GLU A 576 65.52 4.53 14.97
CA GLU A 576 65.34 4.78 13.53
C GLU A 576 64.71 3.61 12.75
N ASP A 577 64.54 2.43 13.37
CA ASP A 577 63.98 1.25 12.71
C ASP A 577 62.46 1.39 12.49
N LYS A 578 62.09 1.82 11.28
CA LYS A 578 60.68 1.98 10.85
C LYS A 578 59.90 0.66 10.86
N ARG A 579 60.51 -0.49 10.59
CA ARG A 579 59.82 -1.79 10.57
C ARG A 579 59.45 -2.22 11.99
N LEU A 580 60.37 -2.01 12.93
CA LEU A 580 60.15 -2.32 14.33
C LEU A 580 59.02 -1.45 14.94
N LYS A 581 58.99 -0.14 14.65
CA LYS A 581 57.89 0.76 15.05
C LYS A 581 56.53 0.35 14.48
N GLN A 582 56.47 -0.09 13.22
CA GLN A 582 55.23 -0.57 12.60
C GLN A 582 54.73 -1.87 13.24
N SER A 583 55.62 -2.83 13.48
CA SER A 583 55.31 -4.10 14.15
C SER A 583 54.77 -3.86 15.57
N LEU A 584 55.44 -3.00 16.34
CA LEU A 584 55.05 -2.63 17.70
C LEU A 584 53.70 -1.88 17.71
N GLY A 585 53.46 -0.99 16.74
CA GLY A 585 52.18 -0.31 16.55
C GLY A 585 51.02 -1.27 16.24
N LYS A 586 51.26 -2.32 15.44
CA LYS A 586 50.28 -3.37 15.17
C LYS A 586 49.99 -4.20 16.43
N LYS A 587 51.03 -4.68 17.11
CA LYS A 587 50.88 -5.47 18.35
C LYS A 587 50.21 -4.68 19.48
N ARG A 588 50.48 -3.38 19.62
CA ARG A 588 49.77 -2.50 20.57
C ARG A 588 48.28 -2.38 20.23
N LYS A 589 47.91 -2.22 18.95
CA LYS A 589 46.49 -2.22 18.53
C LYS A 589 45.82 -3.56 18.83
N ASP A 590 46.50 -4.67 18.57
CA ASP A 590 46.00 -6.01 18.86
C ASP A 590 45.85 -6.24 20.37
N LEU A 591 46.80 -5.75 21.19
CA LEU A 591 46.73 -5.78 22.65
C LEU A 591 45.54 -4.96 23.17
N THR A 592 45.33 -3.75 22.65
CA THR A 592 44.18 -2.92 23.02
C THR A 592 42.86 -3.62 22.65
N ALA A 593 42.78 -4.25 21.47
CA ALA A 593 41.60 -5.01 21.06
C ALA A 593 41.38 -6.26 21.94
N ALA A 594 42.44 -6.96 22.33
CA ALA A 594 42.40 -8.12 23.22
C ALA A 594 41.97 -7.74 24.64
N LYS A 595 42.53 -6.66 25.22
CA LYS A 595 42.11 -6.11 26.53
C LYS A 595 40.63 -5.74 26.52
N LYS A 596 40.17 -5.05 25.48
CA LYS A 596 38.74 -4.71 25.31
C LYS A 596 37.83 -5.95 25.26
N ARG A 597 38.29 -7.09 24.74
CA ARG A 597 37.54 -8.36 24.73
C ARG A 597 37.60 -9.07 26.09
N ALA A 598 38.75 -9.04 26.76
CA ALA A 598 38.94 -9.63 28.09
C ALA A 598 38.13 -8.91 29.18
N ASP A 599 38.00 -7.58 29.07
CA ASP A 599 37.26 -6.73 30.01
C ASP A 599 35.79 -6.52 29.61
N ALA A 600 35.35 -7.16 28.52
CA ALA A 600 33.97 -7.05 28.07
C ALA A 600 33.02 -7.60 29.14
N LYS A 601 31.87 -6.95 29.34
CA LYS A 601 30.77 -7.50 30.14
C LYS A 601 29.87 -8.36 29.26
N ARG A 602 29.38 -9.48 29.81
CA ARG A 602 28.38 -10.33 29.15
C ARG A 602 27.14 -9.47 28.83
N LYS A 603 26.73 -9.43 27.56
CA LYS A 603 25.51 -8.75 27.14
C LYS A 603 24.34 -9.74 27.15
N PRO A 604 23.15 -9.35 27.64
CA PRO A 604 21.96 -10.18 27.50
C PRO A 604 21.61 -10.32 26.02
N THR A 605 21.51 -11.56 25.57
CA THR A 605 21.05 -11.97 24.24
C THR A 605 19.60 -12.39 24.31
N ASN A 606 18.91 -12.40 23.17
CA ASN A 606 17.58 -12.97 23.10
C ASN A 606 17.68 -14.50 23.20
N ASN A 607 17.46 -15.04 24.40
CA ASN A 607 17.42 -16.49 24.61
C ASN A 607 16.00 -17.08 24.48
N LYS A 608 14.96 -16.26 24.23
CA LYS A 608 13.56 -16.70 24.17
C LYS A 608 13.21 -17.43 22.88
N VAL A 609 13.89 -17.09 21.79
CA VAL A 609 13.65 -17.63 20.45
C VAL A 609 14.89 -18.36 19.97
N ASP A 610 14.69 -19.52 19.36
CA ASP A 610 15.68 -20.19 18.53
C ASP A 610 15.56 -19.66 17.10
N PRO A 611 16.52 -18.83 16.62
CA PRO A 611 16.37 -18.17 15.33
C PRO A 611 16.33 -19.17 14.17
N ALA A 612 15.46 -18.92 13.20
CA ALA A 612 15.40 -19.72 11.98
C ALA A 612 16.68 -19.53 11.16
N LYS A 613 17.25 -20.66 10.69
CA LYS A 613 18.41 -20.64 9.79
C LYS A 613 17.96 -20.36 8.35
N LEU A 614 17.89 -19.08 7.99
CA LEU A 614 17.48 -18.64 6.65
C LEU A 614 18.72 -18.51 5.75
N LEU A 615 19.01 -19.56 4.98
CA LEU A 615 20.14 -19.65 4.06
C LEU A 615 19.67 -19.87 2.63
N GLY A 616 20.36 -19.25 1.68
CA GLY A 616 20.13 -19.45 0.26
C GLY A 616 20.75 -18.34 -0.61
N PRO A 617 20.46 -18.31 -1.91
CA PRO A 617 21.04 -17.33 -2.81
C PRO A 617 20.59 -15.90 -2.48
N LYS A 618 21.47 -14.94 -2.76
CA LYS A 618 21.16 -13.52 -2.66
C LYS A 618 20.19 -13.13 -3.77
N ILE A 619 19.22 -12.29 -3.44
CA ILE A 619 18.27 -11.70 -4.38
C ILE A 619 18.03 -10.23 -4.01
N LEU A 620 17.36 -9.49 -4.88
CA LEU A 620 16.94 -8.11 -4.63
C LEU A 620 15.43 -8.06 -4.38
N ALA A 621 15.00 -7.13 -3.53
CA ALA A 621 13.60 -6.75 -3.35
C ALA A 621 13.44 -5.23 -3.48
N ARG A 622 12.28 -4.81 -3.98
CA ARG A 622 11.97 -3.42 -4.22
C ARG A 622 11.75 -2.70 -2.89
N VAL A 623 12.61 -1.73 -2.61
CA VAL A 623 12.57 -0.88 -1.42
C VAL A 623 12.67 0.58 -1.82
N SER A 624 12.43 1.49 -0.88
CA SER A 624 12.66 2.91 -1.08
C SER A 624 14.09 3.18 -1.53
N ARG A 625 14.26 4.20 -2.37
CA ARG A 625 15.58 4.82 -2.54
C ARG A 625 16.15 5.19 -1.15
N PRO A 626 17.48 5.34 -1.04
CA PRO A 626 18.09 5.93 0.13
C PRO A 626 17.64 7.39 0.31
N SER A 627 16.47 7.60 0.92
CA SER A 627 15.86 8.91 1.13
C SER A 627 15.93 9.37 2.58
N PHE A 628 16.67 8.67 3.45
CA PHE A 628 16.73 8.91 4.90
C PHE A 628 18.12 8.72 5.52
N GLY A 629 19.18 9.02 4.77
CA GLY A 629 20.54 8.73 5.22
C GLY A 629 20.69 7.26 5.65
N GLY A 630 21.34 7.01 6.79
CA GLY A 630 21.65 5.66 7.31
C GLY A 630 20.46 4.78 7.72
N GLY A 631 19.22 5.31 7.74
CA GLY A 631 18.00 4.57 8.10
C GLY A 631 17.25 3.93 6.92
N SER A 632 17.77 4.06 5.70
CA SER A 632 17.09 3.60 4.49
C SER A 632 17.09 2.07 4.37
N MET A 633 15.99 1.51 3.88
CA MET A 633 15.91 0.08 3.59
C MET A 633 16.90 -0.29 2.48
N LYS A 634 17.59 -1.42 2.67
CA LYS A 634 18.50 -1.98 1.69
C LYS A 634 17.77 -2.98 0.78
N PRO A 635 18.07 -3.08 -0.52
CA PRO A 635 17.37 -3.98 -1.43
C PRO A 635 17.80 -5.45 -1.29
N GLU A 636 18.97 -5.73 -0.72
CA GLU A 636 19.50 -7.09 -0.64
C GLU A 636 18.64 -8.00 0.27
N ARG A 637 18.37 -9.20 -0.22
CA ARG A 637 17.59 -10.26 0.44
C ARG A 637 18.25 -11.61 0.23
N ILE A 638 17.73 -12.60 0.94
CA ILE A 638 18.07 -14.01 0.79
C ILE A 638 16.79 -14.75 0.40
N LEU A 639 16.83 -15.53 -0.68
CA LEU A 639 15.79 -16.50 -0.99
C LEU A 639 16.14 -17.79 -0.22
N ALA A 640 15.36 -18.11 0.81
CA ALA A 640 15.58 -19.24 1.70
C ALA A 640 14.34 -20.16 1.72
N THR A 641 14.47 -21.26 2.46
CA THR A 641 13.35 -22.14 2.79
C THR A 641 13.13 -22.07 4.30
N VAL A 642 11.86 -22.02 4.72
CA VAL A 642 11.52 -22.07 6.14
C VAL A 642 11.93 -23.41 6.77
N PRO A 643 12.24 -23.44 8.08
CA PRO A 643 12.53 -24.69 8.76
C PRO A 643 11.41 -25.72 8.60
N LYS A 644 11.79 -26.98 8.32
CA LYS A 644 10.85 -28.08 8.07
C LYS A 644 9.88 -28.24 9.25
N GLY A 645 8.59 -28.37 8.95
CA GLY A 645 7.54 -28.63 9.95
C GLY A 645 7.12 -27.44 10.80
N GLN A 646 7.65 -26.23 10.57
CA GLN A 646 7.29 -25.05 11.37
C GLN A 646 6.26 -24.15 10.69
N ARG A 647 6.47 -23.80 9.41
CA ARG A 647 5.65 -22.82 8.68
C ARG A 647 5.49 -23.21 7.23
N ARG A 648 4.41 -22.78 6.60
CA ARG A 648 4.13 -23.01 5.18
C ARG A 648 3.09 -22.00 4.70
N GLY A 649 3.32 -21.40 3.54
CA GLY A 649 2.41 -20.44 2.93
C GLY A 649 2.49 -19.03 3.50
N LEU A 650 2.03 -18.07 2.69
CA LEU A 650 2.06 -16.63 2.99
C LEU A 650 1.30 -16.27 4.27
N LEU A 651 0.22 -16.98 4.59
CA LEU A 651 -0.56 -16.76 5.83
C LEU A 651 0.21 -17.11 7.12
N THR A 652 1.42 -17.66 7.00
CA THR A 652 2.32 -17.90 8.14
C THR A 652 3.47 -16.90 8.22
N HIS A 653 3.52 -15.95 7.29
CA HIS A 653 4.57 -14.94 7.24
C HIS A 653 4.36 -13.87 8.31
N PRO A 654 5.43 -13.33 8.89
CA PRO A 654 5.35 -12.27 9.90
C PRO A 654 4.56 -11.04 9.45
N SER A 655 4.77 -10.60 8.20
CA SER A 655 4.06 -9.47 7.58
C SER A 655 2.54 -9.65 7.63
N TRP A 656 2.03 -10.80 7.21
CA TRP A 656 0.60 -11.11 7.25
C TRP A 656 0.06 -11.31 8.68
N LEU A 657 0.78 -12.07 9.50
CA LEU A 657 0.36 -12.37 10.87
C LEU A 657 0.24 -11.10 11.72
N VAL A 658 1.19 -10.18 11.57
CA VAL A 658 1.16 -8.90 12.30
C VAL A 658 0.09 -7.98 11.73
N SER A 659 -0.14 -7.97 10.41
CA SER A 659 -1.21 -7.18 9.78
C SER A 659 -2.61 -7.52 10.31
N HIS A 660 -2.80 -8.75 10.78
CA HIS A 660 -4.04 -9.24 11.40
C HIS A 660 -3.87 -9.45 12.91
N SER A 661 -3.35 -8.42 13.59
CA SER A 661 -3.14 -8.41 15.04
C SER A 661 -3.41 -7.01 15.61
N ASP A 662 -3.53 -6.89 16.93
CA ASP A 662 -3.76 -5.60 17.61
C ASP A 662 -2.48 -5.13 18.35
N ALA A 663 -2.59 -4.17 19.26
CA ALA A 663 -1.43 -3.64 19.97
C ALA A 663 -0.80 -4.61 20.97
N MET A 664 -1.60 -5.50 21.56
CA MET A 664 -1.21 -6.38 22.66
C MET A 664 -0.99 -7.81 22.17
N ASP A 665 -1.88 -8.32 21.31
CA ASP A 665 -2.01 -9.74 21.06
C ASP A 665 -2.09 -10.12 19.58
N ASN A 666 -1.98 -11.42 19.33
CA ASN A 666 -2.30 -12.04 18.05
C ASN A 666 -3.82 -12.24 17.97
N HIS A 667 -4.44 -11.80 16.88
CA HIS A 667 -5.91 -11.81 16.81
C HIS A 667 -6.43 -12.95 15.94
N ALA A 668 -6.79 -14.07 16.56
CA ALA A 668 -7.31 -15.25 15.85
C ALA A 668 -8.63 -14.96 15.11
N ILE A 669 -9.52 -14.14 15.69
CA ILE A 669 -10.78 -13.73 15.03
C ILE A 669 -10.52 -12.94 13.75
N LEU A 670 -9.65 -11.92 13.75
CA LEU A 670 -9.37 -11.14 12.53
C LEU A 670 -8.82 -12.03 11.41
N ARG A 671 -7.96 -13.00 11.75
CA ARG A 671 -7.43 -13.99 10.80
C ARG A 671 -8.53 -14.95 10.30
N GLY A 672 -9.37 -15.44 11.20
CA GLY A 672 -10.51 -16.30 10.87
C GLY A 672 -11.55 -15.60 9.99
N ARG A 673 -11.84 -14.33 10.30
CA ARG A 673 -12.66 -13.43 9.48
C ARG A 673 -12.08 -13.29 8.09
N TRP A 674 -10.79 -12.98 7.97
CA TRP A 674 -10.13 -12.89 6.66
C TRP A 674 -10.25 -14.21 5.87
N ILE A 675 -10.01 -15.36 6.52
CA ILE A 675 -10.14 -16.67 5.86
C ILE A 675 -11.59 -16.89 5.38
N ARG A 676 -12.59 -16.65 6.23
CA ARG A 676 -14.01 -16.82 5.89
C ARG A 676 -14.42 -15.92 4.73
N GLU A 677 -14.10 -14.63 4.81
CA GLU A 677 -14.57 -13.61 3.86
C GLU A 677 -13.78 -13.57 2.54
N ARG A 678 -12.48 -13.88 2.56
CA ARG A 678 -11.59 -13.72 1.40
C ARG A 678 -11.20 -15.03 0.74
N LEU A 679 -11.01 -16.10 1.52
CA LEU A 679 -10.54 -17.38 0.99
C LEU A 679 -11.68 -18.37 0.75
N LEU A 680 -12.67 -18.41 1.65
CA LEU A 680 -13.79 -19.35 1.56
C LEU A 680 -15.05 -18.75 0.91
N GLY A 681 -15.06 -17.45 0.59
CA GLY A 681 -16.22 -16.79 -0.03
C GLY A 681 -17.48 -16.81 0.85
N GLY A 682 -17.32 -16.76 2.17
CA GLY A 682 -18.44 -16.63 3.10
C GLY A 682 -18.70 -15.19 3.49
N GLY A 683 -19.88 -14.91 4.04
CA GLY A 683 -20.13 -13.70 4.81
C GLY A 683 -19.97 -13.96 6.31
N ILE A 684 -19.67 -12.90 7.05
CA ILE A 684 -19.93 -12.82 8.47
C ILE A 684 -20.97 -11.70 8.62
N PRO A 685 -22.18 -11.99 9.10
CA PRO A 685 -23.16 -10.95 9.34
C PRO A 685 -22.62 -9.97 10.40
N ASP A 686 -23.04 -8.72 10.31
CA ASP A 686 -22.74 -7.76 11.37
C ASP A 686 -23.35 -8.27 12.68
N VAL A 687 -22.59 -8.16 13.78
CA VAL A 687 -23.09 -8.55 15.10
C VAL A 687 -24.30 -7.67 15.41
N PRO A 688 -25.47 -8.25 15.79
CA PRO A 688 -26.61 -7.45 16.21
C PRO A 688 -26.21 -6.45 17.29
N ILE A 689 -26.77 -5.24 17.25
CA ILE A 689 -26.42 -4.16 18.19
C ILE A 689 -26.62 -4.60 19.66
N THR A 690 -27.47 -5.59 19.89
CA THR A 690 -27.82 -6.16 21.19
C THR A 690 -26.81 -7.19 21.72
N VAL A 691 -25.85 -7.67 20.90
CA VAL A 691 -24.94 -8.76 21.27
C VAL A 691 -23.52 -8.22 21.53
N ASP A 692 -23.04 -8.36 22.78
CA ASP A 692 -21.63 -8.11 23.13
C ASP A 692 -20.79 -9.37 22.95
N ALA A 693 -20.22 -9.55 21.75
CA ALA A 693 -19.38 -10.70 21.43
C ALA A 693 -17.94 -10.51 21.93
N GLN A 694 -17.62 -11.01 23.13
CA GLN A 694 -16.25 -11.02 23.69
C GLN A 694 -15.65 -12.42 23.72
N LEU A 695 -14.34 -12.53 23.45
CA LEU A 695 -13.58 -13.73 23.75
C LEU A 695 -13.35 -13.84 25.27
N PRO A 696 -13.30 -15.05 25.84
CA PRO A 696 -12.79 -15.25 27.18
C PRO A 696 -11.36 -14.72 27.30
N ASP A 697 -11.03 -14.01 28.39
CA ASP A 697 -9.67 -13.55 28.71
C ASP A 697 -8.82 -14.73 29.22
N GLU A 698 -8.59 -15.72 28.35
CA GLU A 698 -7.81 -16.92 28.62
C GLU A 698 -6.67 -17.09 27.60
N PRO A 699 -5.66 -16.20 27.61
CA PRO A 699 -4.61 -16.15 26.59
C PRO A 699 -3.69 -17.39 26.54
N ARG A 700 -3.83 -18.32 27.49
CA ARG A 700 -3.04 -19.57 27.57
C ARG A 700 -3.84 -20.82 27.25
N THR A 701 -5.15 -20.69 27.04
CA THR A 701 -6.04 -21.81 26.70
C THR A 701 -6.32 -21.78 25.20
N THR A 702 -6.41 -22.95 24.57
CA THR A 702 -6.90 -23.00 23.19
C THR A 702 -8.40 -22.71 23.17
N LEU A 703 -8.91 -22.09 22.10
CA LEU A 703 -10.36 -21.98 21.84
C LEU A 703 -11.01 -23.33 21.46
N ARG A 704 -10.36 -24.45 21.82
CA ARG A 704 -10.77 -25.83 21.55
C ARG A 704 -11.06 -26.53 22.85
#